data_AF-A0AA90K4X4-F1
#
_entry.id   AF-A0AA90K4X4-F1
#
_cell.length_a   1.000
_cell.length_b   1.000
_cell.length_c   1.000
_cell.angle_alpha   90.00
_cell.angle_beta   90.00
_cell.angle_gamma   90.00
#
_symmetry.space_group_name_H-M   'P 1'
#
loop_
_entity.id
_entity.type
_entity.pdbx_description
1 polymer ?
#
loop_
_entity_poly.entity_id
_entity_poly.type
_entity_poly.pdbx_seq_one_letter_code
_entity_poly.pdbx_strand_id
1 'polypeptide(L)'
;MSVKEGLPSVDVQPSTHVKGNSVPVPQKKTGSRRFVLDLAYYRNRYPDLSSLTDDALEQHWHAFGHQEGRYASASHESGDAELIAEAVLNAADSAVMVKPDVAKVDLDFYLTFYPDLKAGGVETQAIAEAHFQRFGRSEGRLPTLDAWAKKHELPLELLPNGFSLSAVIDRSAKRGLEVEPQRVMGIFLGQDVIPIDLAETPQKSQLVFSKLGMHYLSRHKVQEGRILLEAALSIAPSAEVFNRLGGSYMEDGHFSIALQYFNAAAQLPNPPVWTAFNQAHCLAKLHQLDEAIRVLSAGIATNPNHRPQQDELERLAEQKWRDLHAKLMTRVDMLDRESLINEAYAYAVDLYRAYLPVYGDLSEGAAHDLPALPPLGNLNTDRILIVGDFHIAQCVRYRIEQKIEQLEAVGKQVTAISWTELDKNQNALALHDVVIFYRVPAVVQVIKAIAQVNATGKLSLYEIDDLLFVPEYPPSIDSYGGYVSLATHRELTRGMALFNAAARLCRQGIASTEPLRLELAKLVREKQCWLHRNGLDRLNQIRTNDKSHKKTIDIFYGSGTQAHNTDFIEQALPAIERVLSETPQARLVVVGYLRLPLSFTAKYAQQFTQLPAMDSVQGYWSLLEQADINIAVLHDDKVNACKSELKWFEAGCFGIPSVLSSTANYRDVVKDGEDGFLATTEEEWYRALKNLADSQALRQQVGQAAQKRAQDDYSLQALGSKLAATLDDFVRGIQKAKPRKKIALVNVFFPPQAIGGATRVVADNFSEFRSAYAEDLDVCVFTADVECRAAHQMTVYTYEGCRVYRSTTLWREHMDWHPKDPEMYRLFQEFLELEKPDLIHFHCVQRLTASIVEAARDAKIPYMVTIHDAWWISDFQFLVDHNSKVYPDGHPDPYELIEMPTNMTLADSIERRRDLKDLLHSASRVLTVSNAFAEIYRRNGIPQIEVVANGVSSDIPWTQKDTSYTKRVVCGHIGGMSEHKGYYLLKEAVLQSQPKNVELLVVDHSKEEGYEQQSLWGKVPVTFIGRVSQKGIIDLYRKIDVLFAPSMWPESFGLVTREAVASGCWVVASNMGGIGEDIVQNKNGYVVEPNQSMLEAALKHISGSVAKHKSPSNTEVRRTSASQAAELQQIYFAIGERLVEFEDSK
;
A
#
# COMPACT_ATOMS: atom_id res chain seq x y z
N MET A 1 -14.47 -35.20 1.37
CA MET A 1 -14.22 -36.29 2.34
C MET A 1 -14.53 -35.77 3.74
N SER A 2 -15.40 -36.47 4.44
CA SER A 2 -15.83 -36.24 5.82
C SER A 2 -14.77 -36.74 6.80
N VAL A 3 -14.35 -35.94 7.79
CA VAL A 3 -13.97 -36.43 9.13
C VAL A 3 -14.29 -35.34 10.17
N LYS A 4 -14.96 -35.79 11.24
CA LYS A 4 -15.46 -35.09 12.42
C LYS A 4 -14.44 -35.03 13.57
N GLU A 5 -14.64 -34.02 14.42
CA GLU A 5 -14.64 -33.97 15.91
C GLU A 5 -13.46 -34.46 16.76
N GLY A 6 -13.17 -33.67 17.80
CA GLY A 6 -12.41 -34.09 18.99
C GLY A 6 -12.16 -32.97 20.01
N LEU A 7 -13.16 -32.63 20.83
CA LEU A 7 -12.99 -31.93 22.11
C LEU A 7 -13.50 -32.87 23.23
N PRO A 8 -12.83 -32.99 24.39
CA PRO A 8 -13.27 -33.87 25.45
C PRO A 8 -14.21 -33.16 26.44
N SER A 9 -15.35 -33.79 26.69
CA SER A 9 -16.27 -33.55 27.81
C SER A 9 -15.82 -34.34 29.05
N VAL A 10 -16.02 -33.78 30.24
CA VAL A 10 -16.03 -34.54 31.51
C VAL A 10 -17.44 -34.57 32.07
N ASP A 11 -17.80 -35.76 32.53
CA ASP A 11 -19.12 -36.33 32.76
C ASP A 11 -20.02 -35.66 33.79
N VAL A 12 -21.32 -35.72 33.50
CA VAL A 12 -22.40 -35.81 34.48
C VAL A 12 -23.21 -37.06 34.15
N GLN A 13 -23.40 -37.95 35.13
CA GLN A 13 -24.50 -38.91 35.14
C GLN A 13 -25.17 -39.03 36.53
N PRO A 14 -26.44 -39.46 36.58
CA PRO A 14 -27.40 -39.10 37.63
C PRO A 14 -27.96 -40.29 38.43
N SER A 15 -28.81 -39.97 39.42
CA SER A 15 -29.85 -40.83 40.08
C SER A 15 -29.34 -41.98 40.96
N THR A 16 -29.92 -42.41 42.10
CA THR A 16 -31.17 -42.13 42.84
C THR A 16 -31.08 -42.88 44.17
N HIS A 17 -31.62 -42.33 45.28
CA HIS A 17 -32.57 -43.06 46.14
C HIS A 17 -33.25 -42.12 47.16
N VAL A 18 -34.47 -42.49 47.50
CA VAL A 18 -35.57 -41.67 48.06
C VAL A 18 -36.22 -42.44 49.23
N LYS A 19 -36.82 -41.67 50.16
CA LYS A 19 -37.72 -41.99 51.31
C LYS A 19 -37.04 -42.09 52.70
N GLY A 20 -37.52 -41.43 53.76
CA GLY A 20 -38.68 -40.55 53.91
C GLY A 20 -38.90 -40.04 55.35
N ASN A 21 -39.81 -39.06 55.45
CA ASN A 21 -40.69 -38.64 56.57
C ASN A 21 -40.18 -38.00 57.88
N SER A 22 -40.51 -36.69 57.98
CA SER A 22 -41.33 -35.98 59.00
C SER A 22 -40.80 -35.57 60.38
N VAL A 23 -40.59 -34.24 60.51
CA VAL A 23 -41.02 -33.27 61.60
C VAL A 23 -40.37 -33.44 63.00
N PRO A 24 -40.04 -32.39 63.82
CA PRO A 24 -40.39 -30.95 63.79
C PRO A 24 -39.23 -29.93 63.94
N VAL A 25 -39.59 -28.67 63.67
CA VAL A 25 -38.84 -27.44 64.00
C VAL A 25 -38.91 -27.14 65.50
N PRO A 26 -37.80 -26.80 66.18
CA PRO A 26 -37.86 -26.21 67.51
C PRO A 26 -37.94 -24.68 67.43
N GLN A 27 -39.00 -24.13 68.03
CA GLN A 27 -39.06 -22.72 68.41
C GLN A 27 -38.04 -22.45 69.54
N LYS A 28 -37.31 -21.34 69.44
CA LYS A 28 -36.90 -20.55 70.61
C LYS A 28 -37.42 -19.12 70.46
N LYS A 29 -38.28 -18.74 71.40
CA LYS A 29 -38.75 -17.38 71.62
C LYS A 29 -37.71 -16.58 72.40
N THR A 30 -37.45 -15.36 71.96
CA THR A 30 -37.18 -14.14 72.74
C THR A 30 -37.48 -13.00 71.75
N GLY A 31 -38.60 -12.26 71.78
CA GLY A 31 -39.10 -11.45 72.87
C GLY A 31 -38.88 -9.95 72.56
N SER A 32 -39.36 -9.42 71.41
CA SER A 32 -39.28 -7.97 71.18
C SER A 32 -40.37 -7.26 72.00
N ARG A 33 -39.98 -6.49 73.03
CA ARG A 33 -40.87 -5.44 73.55
C ARG A 33 -41.10 -4.44 72.42
N ARG A 34 -42.35 -4.29 71.98
CA ARG A 34 -42.75 -3.20 71.07
C ARG A 34 -42.74 -1.91 71.90
N PHE A 35 -41.75 -1.04 71.66
CA PHE A 35 -41.79 0.31 72.20
C PHE A 35 -42.91 1.09 71.50
N VAL A 36 -43.76 1.74 72.28
CA VAL A 36 -44.83 2.61 71.77
C VAL A 36 -44.22 3.99 71.53
N LEU A 37 -44.36 4.50 70.31
CA LEU A 37 -43.88 5.82 69.90
C LEU A 37 -44.79 6.91 70.49
N ASP A 38 -44.22 7.84 71.25
CA ASP A 38 -44.85 9.06 71.71
C ASP A 38 -44.40 10.22 70.81
N LEU A 39 -45.27 10.64 69.89
CA LEU A 39 -44.96 11.65 68.88
C LEU A 39 -44.65 13.02 69.48
N ALA A 40 -45.23 13.37 70.63
CA ALA A 40 -44.99 14.64 71.29
C ALA A 40 -43.62 14.67 71.98
N TYR A 41 -43.24 13.58 72.65
CA TYR A 41 -41.90 13.42 73.21
C TYR A 41 -40.85 13.33 72.09
N TYR A 42 -41.09 12.52 71.06
CA TYR A 42 -40.17 12.28 69.95
C TYR A 42 -39.88 13.56 69.15
N ARG A 43 -40.89 14.39 68.89
CA ARG A 43 -40.75 15.70 68.22
C ARG A 43 -39.98 16.72 69.08
N ASN A 44 -40.27 16.79 70.38
CA ASN A 44 -39.68 17.78 71.27
C ASN A 44 -38.25 17.43 71.72
N ARG A 45 -37.90 16.12 71.73
CA ARG A 45 -36.59 15.63 72.13
C ARG A 45 -35.52 15.78 71.05
N TYR A 46 -35.94 15.77 69.78
CA TYR A 46 -35.08 15.77 68.60
C TYR A 46 -35.38 17.01 67.73
N PRO A 47 -34.55 18.08 67.84
CA PRO A 47 -34.80 19.35 67.16
C PRO A 47 -34.81 19.26 65.62
N ASP A 48 -34.14 18.26 65.05
CA ASP A 48 -34.11 17.95 63.62
C ASP A 48 -35.44 17.42 63.08
N LEU A 49 -36.36 17.02 63.96
CA LEU A 49 -37.67 16.46 63.61
C LEU A 49 -38.83 17.41 63.95
N SER A 50 -38.56 18.61 64.48
CA SER A 50 -39.57 19.51 65.04
C SER A 50 -40.57 20.05 64.01
N SER A 51 -40.19 20.08 62.72
CA SER A 51 -41.02 20.57 61.61
C SER A 51 -41.79 19.46 60.87
N LEU A 52 -41.65 18.20 61.28
CA LEU A 52 -42.32 17.06 60.63
C LEU A 52 -43.77 16.88 61.12
N THR A 53 -44.65 16.43 60.22
CA THR A 53 -46.03 16.03 60.54
C THR A 53 -46.05 14.73 61.35
N ASP A 54 -47.16 14.44 62.04
CA ASP A 54 -47.29 13.22 62.86
C ASP A 54 -47.08 11.93 62.04
N ASP A 55 -47.63 11.85 60.82
CA ASP A 55 -47.42 10.71 59.90
C ASP A 55 -45.96 10.57 59.44
N ALA A 56 -45.26 11.69 59.22
CA ALA A 56 -43.85 11.69 58.82
C ALA A 56 -42.93 11.30 59.98
N LEU A 57 -43.30 11.62 61.23
CA LEU A 57 -42.57 11.18 62.43
C LEU A 57 -42.71 9.69 62.69
N GLU A 58 -43.89 9.12 62.44
CA GLU A 58 -44.13 7.69 62.59
C GLU A 58 -43.38 6.87 61.52
N GLN A 59 -43.38 7.34 60.27
CA GLN A 59 -42.56 6.76 59.20
C GLN A 59 -41.05 6.90 59.50
N HIS A 60 -40.62 8.05 60.00
CA HIS A 60 -39.22 8.26 60.39
C HIS A 60 -38.80 7.31 61.53
N TRP A 61 -39.64 7.11 62.55
CA TRP A 61 -39.36 6.16 63.64
C TRP A 61 -39.16 4.73 63.12
N HIS A 62 -40.01 4.28 62.20
CA HIS A 62 -39.97 2.91 61.67
C HIS A 62 -38.88 2.69 60.62
N ALA A 63 -38.53 3.72 59.85
CA ALA A 63 -37.51 3.62 58.82
C ALA A 63 -36.09 3.86 59.34
N PHE A 64 -35.92 4.77 60.32
CA PHE A 64 -34.59 5.25 60.74
C PHE A 64 -34.44 5.37 62.27
N GLY A 65 -35.47 5.84 62.98
CA GLY A 65 -35.40 6.18 64.41
C GLY A 65 -34.95 5.07 65.36
N HIS A 66 -35.40 3.83 65.15
CA HIS A 66 -34.95 2.68 65.95
C HIS A 66 -33.49 2.29 65.65
N GLN A 67 -33.02 2.47 64.41
CA GLN A 67 -31.65 2.13 64.00
C GLN A 67 -30.64 3.21 64.41
N GLU A 68 -31.09 4.45 64.53
CA GLU A 68 -30.30 5.59 65.01
C GLU A 68 -30.14 5.63 66.56
N GLY A 69 -30.72 4.68 67.29
CA GLY A 69 -30.62 4.62 68.76
C GLY A 69 -31.43 5.71 69.48
N ARG A 70 -32.48 6.25 68.84
CA ARG A 70 -33.35 7.27 69.41
C ARG A 70 -34.42 6.65 70.33
N TYR A 71 -34.89 7.42 71.30
CA TYR A 71 -35.89 6.96 72.24
C TYR A 71 -37.31 7.31 71.77
N ALA A 72 -38.10 6.29 71.45
CA ALA A 72 -39.52 6.43 71.07
C ALA A 72 -40.40 7.14 72.12
N SER A 73 -40.03 7.13 73.40
CA SER A 73 -40.79 7.76 74.50
C SER A 73 -39.91 7.92 75.75
N ALA A 74 -40.34 8.74 76.72
CA ALA A 74 -39.62 8.96 77.97
C ALA A 74 -39.37 7.67 78.78
N SER A 75 -40.25 6.66 78.64
CA SER A 75 -40.10 5.35 79.28
C SER A 75 -39.09 4.43 78.56
N HIS A 76 -38.85 4.66 77.28
CA HIS A 76 -37.80 3.99 76.50
C HIS A 76 -36.41 4.51 76.90
N GLU A 77 -36.25 5.82 77.13
CA GLU A 77 -34.99 6.45 77.58
C GLU A 77 -34.54 6.00 78.98
N SER A 78 -35.48 5.75 79.89
CA SER A 78 -35.18 5.30 81.26
C SER A 78 -34.83 3.80 81.40
N GLY A 79 -34.89 3.01 80.32
CA GLY A 79 -34.84 1.54 80.37
C GLY A 79 -33.50 0.85 80.08
N ASP A 80 -32.48 1.56 79.57
CA ASP A 80 -31.20 0.98 79.12
C ASP A 80 -29.99 1.29 80.03
N ALA A 81 -30.22 1.90 81.20
CA ALA A 81 -29.16 2.27 82.13
C ALA A 81 -28.48 1.07 82.84
N GLU A 82 -29.02 -0.15 82.74
CA GLU A 82 -28.53 -1.33 83.49
C GLU A 82 -27.60 -2.29 82.69
N LEU A 83 -27.38 -2.10 81.38
CA LEU A 83 -26.57 -3.03 80.57
C LEU A 83 -25.16 -2.53 80.19
N ILE A 84 -24.81 -1.29 80.53
CA ILE A 84 -23.50 -0.68 80.22
C ILE A 84 -22.50 -0.83 81.39
N ALA A 85 -22.95 -1.26 82.58
CA ALA A 85 -22.10 -1.35 83.77
C ALA A 85 -21.27 -2.64 83.89
N GLU A 86 -21.58 -3.72 83.14
CA GLU A 86 -20.87 -5.02 83.28
C GLU A 86 -19.83 -5.31 82.16
N ALA A 87 -19.81 -4.55 81.07
CA ALA A 87 -18.85 -4.76 79.98
C ALA A 87 -17.56 -3.91 80.09
N VAL A 88 -17.52 -2.93 80.99
CA VAL A 88 -16.40 -1.96 81.09
C VAL A 88 -15.32 -2.39 82.10
N LEU A 89 -15.51 -3.49 82.84
CA LEU A 89 -14.59 -3.91 83.91
C LEU A 89 -13.68 -5.12 83.59
N ASN A 90 -13.78 -5.74 82.40
CA ASN A 90 -12.95 -6.92 82.04
C ASN A 90 -12.26 -6.82 80.67
N ALA A 91 -11.59 -5.70 80.39
CA ALA A 91 -10.67 -5.61 79.25
C ALA A 91 -9.51 -4.62 79.50
N ALA A 92 -8.85 -4.77 80.64
CA ALA A 92 -7.52 -4.20 80.88
C ALA A 92 -6.58 -5.36 81.22
N ASP A 93 -6.12 -6.07 80.18
CA ASP A 93 -4.83 -6.78 80.11
C ASP A 93 -4.82 -7.72 78.92
N SER A 94 -4.26 -7.27 77.79
CA SER A 94 -3.44 -8.06 76.88
C SER A 94 -3.08 -7.23 75.65
N ALA A 95 -1.86 -6.70 75.68
CA ALA A 95 -1.15 -6.26 74.50
C ALA A 95 -0.91 -7.46 73.58
N VAL A 96 -1.63 -7.52 72.46
CA VAL A 96 -1.15 -8.16 71.25
C VAL A 96 -1.39 -7.18 70.10
N MET A 97 -0.30 -6.59 69.62
CA MET A 97 -0.30 -5.80 68.41
C MET A 97 -0.72 -6.67 67.22
N VAL A 98 -1.93 -6.43 66.73
CA VAL A 98 -2.26 -6.63 65.32
C VAL A 98 -2.79 -5.28 64.84
N LYS A 99 -2.00 -4.57 64.02
CA LYS A 99 -2.48 -3.36 63.33
C LYS A 99 -3.71 -3.75 62.50
N PRO A 100 -4.92 -3.19 62.73
CA PRO A 100 -5.97 -3.30 61.75
C PRO A 100 -5.54 -2.44 60.56
N ASP A 101 -5.56 -3.03 59.37
CA ASP A 101 -5.29 -2.33 58.12
C ASP A 101 -6.30 -1.17 57.99
N VAL A 102 -5.84 0.06 58.24
CA VAL A 102 -6.69 1.25 58.21
C VAL A 102 -6.98 1.53 56.76
N ALA A 103 -8.19 1.20 56.30
CA ALA A 103 -8.67 1.67 55.00
C ALA A 103 -8.66 3.21 55.04
N LYS A 104 -7.64 3.79 54.41
CA LYS A 104 -7.44 5.24 54.31
C LYS A 104 -8.65 5.82 53.58
N VAL A 105 -9.39 6.72 54.22
CA VAL A 105 -10.55 7.37 53.60
C VAL A 105 -10.07 8.45 52.64
N ASP A 106 -10.63 8.53 51.45
CA ASP A 106 -10.44 9.67 50.56
C ASP A 106 -11.42 10.76 50.98
N LEU A 107 -10.93 11.77 51.72
CA LEU A 107 -11.79 12.78 52.33
C LEU A 107 -12.60 13.58 51.30
N ASP A 108 -12.02 13.88 50.13
CA ASP A 108 -12.71 14.62 49.08
C ASP A 108 -13.87 13.80 48.52
N PHE A 109 -13.59 12.55 48.13
CA PHE A 109 -14.60 11.63 47.64
C PHE A 109 -15.68 11.36 48.69
N TYR A 110 -15.29 11.04 49.93
CA TYR A 110 -16.19 10.58 50.97
C TYR A 110 -17.18 11.67 51.42
N LEU A 111 -16.73 12.92 51.58
CA LEU A 111 -17.62 14.02 51.95
C LEU A 111 -18.47 14.51 50.78
N THR A 112 -17.94 14.48 49.56
CA THR A 112 -18.67 14.97 48.39
C THR A 112 -19.72 13.95 47.93
N PHE A 113 -19.41 12.66 47.97
CA PHE A 113 -20.33 11.60 47.55
C PHE A 113 -21.43 11.33 48.59
N TYR A 114 -21.20 11.69 49.86
CA TYR A 114 -22.15 11.57 50.97
C TYR A 114 -22.38 12.92 51.68
N PRO A 115 -23.25 13.79 51.12
CA PRO A 115 -23.45 15.15 51.63
C PRO A 115 -23.94 15.23 53.09
N ASP A 116 -24.62 14.19 53.56
CA ASP A 116 -25.13 14.06 54.94
C ASP A 116 -24.01 14.05 55.98
N LEU A 117 -22.81 13.57 55.62
CA LEU A 117 -21.66 13.53 56.53
C LEU A 117 -21.16 14.92 56.90
N LYS A 118 -21.17 15.84 55.93
CA LYS A 118 -20.80 17.25 56.17
C LYS A 118 -21.83 17.94 57.06
N ALA A 119 -23.12 17.65 56.85
CA ALA A 119 -24.20 18.12 57.73
C ALA A 119 -24.11 17.52 59.14
N GLY A 120 -23.57 16.31 59.28
CA GLY A 120 -23.29 15.61 60.54
C GLY A 120 -21.96 15.96 61.22
N GLY A 121 -21.22 16.97 60.74
CA GLY A 121 -19.98 17.46 61.35
C GLY A 121 -18.70 16.67 61.03
N VAL A 122 -18.72 15.82 60.00
CA VAL A 122 -17.52 15.11 59.51
C VAL A 122 -16.76 16.05 58.57
N GLU A 123 -15.69 16.67 59.05
CA GLU A 123 -14.95 17.70 58.27
C GLU A 123 -13.45 17.43 58.13
N THR A 124 -12.88 16.53 58.94
CA THR A 124 -11.43 16.25 58.94
C THR A 124 -11.14 14.80 58.61
N GLN A 125 -9.95 14.52 58.07
CA GLN A 125 -9.48 13.18 57.73
C GLN A 125 -9.67 12.19 58.88
N ALA A 126 -9.28 12.58 60.10
CA ALA A 126 -9.37 11.73 61.28
C ALA A 126 -10.83 11.42 61.67
N ILE A 127 -11.74 12.39 61.52
CA ILE A 127 -13.16 12.20 61.83
C ILE A 127 -13.83 11.34 60.75
N ALA A 128 -13.48 11.52 59.47
CA ALA A 128 -14.01 10.70 58.37
C ALA A 128 -13.57 9.23 58.46
N GLU A 129 -12.31 8.98 58.82
CA GLU A 129 -11.79 7.63 59.09
C GLU A 129 -12.49 6.99 60.29
N ALA A 130 -12.66 7.73 61.39
CA ALA A 130 -13.40 7.26 62.56
C ALA A 130 -14.87 6.99 62.25
N HIS A 131 -15.53 7.85 61.48
CA HIS A 131 -16.90 7.69 61.02
C HIS A 131 -17.05 6.42 60.16
N PHE A 132 -16.18 6.24 59.17
CA PHE A 132 -16.23 5.08 58.29
C PHE A 132 -16.06 3.76 59.06
N GLN A 133 -15.15 3.72 60.03
CA GLN A 133 -14.94 2.54 60.87
C GLN A 133 -16.12 2.24 61.79
N ARG A 134 -16.72 3.29 62.37
CA ARG A 134 -17.79 3.16 63.38
C ARG A 134 -19.17 2.93 62.78
N PHE A 135 -19.47 3.54 61.63
CA PHE A 135 -20.80 3.55 61.02
C PHE A 135 -20.76 3.23 59.52
N GLY A 136 -19.83 3.85 58.77
CA GLY A 136 -19.81 3.75 57.31
C GLY A 136 -19.64 2.33 56.76
N ARG A 137 -18.91 1.43 57.45
CA ARG A 137 -18.77 0.01 57.06
C ARG A 137 -20.10 -0.75 57.15
N SER A 138 -20.85 -0.58 58.24
CA SER A 138 -22.16 -1.23 58.43
C SER A 138 -23.24 -0.63 57.52
N GLU A 139 -23.12 0.65 57.20
CA GLU A 139 -24.01 1.36 56.26
C GLU A 139 -23.69 1.06 54.78
N GLY A 140 -22.64 0.30 54.50
CA GLY A 140 -22.22 -0.03 53.14
C GLY A 140 -21.65 1.15 52.34
N ARG A 141 -21.20 2.21 53.02
CA ARG A 141 -20.53 3.36 52.39
C ARG A 141 -19.17 2.95 51.83
N LEU A 142 -18.70 3.68 50.82
CA LEU A 142 -17.42 3.42 50.15
C LEU A 142 -16.40 4.44 50.61
N PRO A 143 -15.27 4.03 51.22
CA PRO A 143 -14.34 4.96 51.86
C PRO A 143 -13.45 5.71 50.86
N THR A 144 -13.31 5.19 49.64
CA THR A 144 -12.42 5.75 48.62
C THR A 144 -13.03 5.62 47.23
N LEU A 145 -12.56 6.48 46.32
CA LEU A 145 -12.83 6.35 44.90
C LEU A 145 -12.37 4.97 44.37
N ASP A 146 -11.24 4.46 44.84
CA ASP A 146 -10.74 3.13 44.47
C ASP A 146 -11.69 2.00 44.89
N ALA A 147 -12.24 2.09 46.10
CA ALA A 147 -13.22 1.12 46.59
C ALA A 147 -14.52 1.19 45.79
N TRP A 148 -14.93 2.39 45.37
CA TRP A 148 -16.07 2.58 44.47
C TRP A 148 -15.80 1.94 43.10
N ALA A 149 -14.69 2.26 42.46
CA ALA A 149 -14.33 1.72 41.15
C ALA A 149 -14.22 0.19 41.17
N LYS A 150 -13.61 -0.37 42.23
CA LYS A 150 -13.51 -1.83 42.43
C LYS A 150 -14.88 -2.49 42.59
N LYS A 151 -15.81 -1.89 43.35
CA LYS A 151 -17.19 -2.40 43.49
C LYS A 151 -17.93 -2.45 42.15
N HIS A 152 -17.65 -1.49 41.28
CA HIS A 152 -18.30 -1.36 39.98
C HIS A 152 -17.50 -1.98 38.81
N GLU A 153 -16.44 -2.74 39.10
CA GLU A 153 -15.58 -3.39 38.10
C GLU A 153 -15.02 -2.43 37.03
N LEU A 154 -14.78 -1.17 37.45
CA LEU A 154 -14.19 -0.13 36.62
C LEU A 154 -12.68 -0.09 36.86
N PRO A 155 -11.85 -0.29 35.82
CA PRO A 155 -10.40 -0.12 35.93
C PRO A 155 -10.05 1.30 36.39
N LEU A 156 -9.19 1.41 37.41
CA LEU A 156 -8.76 2.71 37.97
C LEU A 156 -8.08 3.60 36.92
N GLU A 157 -7.48 3.00 35.89
CA GLU A 157 -6.82 3.69 34.78
C GLU A 157 -7.77 4.52 33.90
N LEU A 158 -9.09 4.28 33.99
CA LEU A 158 -10.10 5.07 33.29
C LEU A 158 -10.48 6.34 34.05
N LEU A 159 -10.11 6.44 35.33
CA LEU A 159 -10.32 7.63 36.13
C LEU A 159 -9.21 8.66 35.86
N PRO A 160 -9.52 9.96 35.82
CA PRO A 160 -8.49 10.99 35.66
C PRO A 160 -7.47 10.93 36.81
N ASN A 161 -6.18 11.07 36.49
CA ASN A 161 -5.15 11.22 37.52
C ASN A 161 -5.42 12.46 38.37
N GLY A 162 -5.44 12.31 39.69
CA GLY A 162 -5.77 13.40 40.61
C GLY A 162 -7.25 13.83 40.54
N PHE A 163 -8.15 12.94 40.10
CA PHE A 163 -9.58 13.19 40.10
C PHE A 163 -10.05 13.63 41.48
N SER A 164 -10.78 14.75 41.52
CA SER A 164 -11.45 15.26 42.69
C SER A 164 -12.91 15.49 42.32
N LEU A 165 -13.81 14.85 43.07
CA LEU A 165 -15.24 14.90 42.80
C LEU A 165 -15.77 16.31 43.06
N SER A 166 -15.31 16.96 44.13
CA SER A 166 -15.67 18.34 44.44
C SER A 166 -15.19 19.31 43.34
N ALA A 167 -13.96 19.13 42.84
CA ALA A 167 -13.42 19.97 41.79
C ALA A 167 -14.22 19.86 40.47
N VAL A 168 -14.74 18.68 40.14
CA VAL A 168 -15.59 18.49 38.95
C VAL A 168 -16.94 19.19 39.12
N ILE A 169 -17.55 19.09 40.30
CA ILE A 169 -18.82 19.77 40.62
C ILE A 169 -18.62 21.29 40.56
N ASP A 170 -17.56 21.82 41.18
CA ASP A 170 -17.22 23.23 41.16
C ASP A 170 -16.97 23.76 39.74
N ARG A 171 -16.27 22.99 38.90
CA ARG A 171 -16.05 23.35 37.48
C ARG A 171 -17.36 23.37 36.70
N SER A 172 -18.25 22.41 36.94
CA SER A 172 -19.55 22.32 36.29
C SER A 172 -20.46 23.49 36.70
N ALA A 173 -20.49 23.82 38.00
CA ALA A 173 -21.25 24.96 38.53
C ALA A 173 -20.76 26.30 37.94
N LYS A 174 -19.45 26.48 37.76
CA LYS A 174 -18.88 27.68 37.10
C LYS A 174 -19.32 27.86 35.64
N ARG A 175 -19.80 26.79 34.99
CA ARG A 175 -20.39 26.81 33.64
C ARG A 175 -21.92 26.86 33.64
N GLY A 176 -22.55 27.04 34.80
CA GLY A 176 -24.00 27.10 34.94
C GLY A 176 -24.69 25.74 34.93
N LEU A 177 -23.95 24.64 35.18
CA LEU A 177 -24.49 23.28 35.27
C LEU A 177 -24.39 22.79 36.71
N GLU A 178 -25.53 22.73 37.41
CA GLU A 178 -25.62 22.05 38.70
C GLU A 178 -25.74 20.53 38.49
N VAL A 179 -24.81 19.77 39.06
CA VAL A 179 -24.72 18.33 38.87
C VAL A 179 -24.50 17.64 40.22
N GLU A 180 -25.39 16.71 40.55
CA GLU A 180 -25.28 15.91 41.78
C GLU A 180 -24.07 14.97 41.75
N PRO A 181 -23.39 14.74 42.90
CA PRO A 181 -22.24 13.83 43.00
C PRO A 181 -22.52 12.44 42.43
N GLN A 182 -23.72 11.89 42.68
CA GLN A 182 -24.11 10.56 42.18
C GLN A 182 -24.20 10.54 40.66
N ARG A 183 -24.63 11.64 40.04
CA ARG A 183 -24.73 11.77 38.58
C ARG A 183 -23.35 11.84 37.94
N VAL A 184 -22.39 12.55 38.55
CA VAL A 184 -20.98 12.55 38.09
C VAL A 184 -20.40 11.14 38.11
N MET A 185 -20.65 10.39 39.19
CA MET A 185 -20.19 9.01 39.28
C MET A 185 -20.93 8.08 38.29
N GLY A 186 -22.20 8.35 38.01
CA GLY A 186 -23.00 7.64 36.99
C GLY A 186 -22.40 7.71 35.59
N ILE A 187 -21.75 8.83 35.22
CA ILE A 187 -21.07 8.98 33.93
C ILE A 187 -20.00 7.91 33.72
N PHE A 188 -19.20 7.62 34.75
CA PHE A 188 -18.17 6.58 34.69
C PHE A 188 -18.76 5.17 34.52
N LEU A 189 -20.05 5.01 34.82
CA LEU A 189 -20.81 3.78 34.62
C LEU A 189 -21.55 3.72 33.28
N GLY A 190 -21.48 4.78 32.46
CA GLY A 190 -22.28 4.93 31.23
C GLY A 190 -23.75 5.27 31.49
N GLN A 191 -24.10 5.76 32.68
CA GLN A 191 -25.45 6.09 33.11
C GLN A 191 -25.65 7.60 33.22
N ASP A 192 -26.82 8.11 32.81
CA ASP A 192 -27.19 9.54 32.89
C ASP A 192 -26.13 10.52 32.35
N VAL A 193 -25.44 10.09 31.29
CA VAL A 193 -24.25 10.75 30.74
C VAL A 193 -24.58 12.17 30.29
N ILE A 194 -23.79 13.13 30.78
CA ILE A 194 -23.82 14.54 30.37
C ILE A 194 -22.41 15.03 30.05
N PRO A 195 -22.24 15.91 29.04
CA PRO A 195 -20.93 16.43 28.66
C PRO A 195 -20.46 17.49 29.67
N ILE A 196 -19.60 17.11 30.61
CA ILE A 196 -19.04 17.99 31.65
C ILE A 196 -17.50 17.89 31.71
N ASP A 197 -16.84 18.84 32.39
CA ASP A 197 -15.37 18.84 32.53
C ASP A 197 -14.89 17.87 33.63
N LEU A 198 -14.78 16.59 33.29
CA LEU A 198 -14.21 15.56 34.16
C LEU A 198 -12.73 15.81 34.51
N ALA A 199 -12.02 16.62 33.72
CA ALA A 199 -10.62 17.00 33.94
C ALA A 199 -10.41 18.52 33.78
N GLU A 200 -9.17 18.97 33.97
CA GLU A 200 -8.78 20.40 34.00
C GLU A 200 -9.02 21.15 32.68
N THR A 201 -9.00 20.43 31.56
CA THR A 201 -9.12 21.01 30.21
C THR A 201 -10.14 20.21 29.39
N PRO A 202 -10.86 20.84 28.45
CA PRO A 202 -11.79 20.13 27.57
C PRO A 202 -11.18 18.92 26.86
N GLN A 203 -9.92 18.99 26.41
CA GLN A 203 -9.23 17.90 25.73
C GLN A 203 -9.00 16.70 26.65
N LYS A 204 -8.51 16.93 27.88
CA LYS A 204 -8.38 15.88 28.89
C LYS A 204 -9.74 15.27 29.25
N SER A 205 -10.79 16.10 29.36
CA SER A 205 -12.15 15.61 29.63
C SER A 205 -12.66 14.73 28.49
N GLN A 206 -12.53 15.19 27.25
CA GLN A 206 -12.87 14.44 26.03
C GLN A 206 -12.13 13.09 25.98
N LEU A 207 -10.84 13.05 26.35
CA LEU A 207 -10.06 11.81 26.41
C LEU A 207 -10.62 10.82 27.43
N VAL A 208 -11.09 11.29 28.59
CA VAL A 208 -11.69 10.45 29.63
C VAL A 208 -12.99 9.82 29.13
N PHE A 209 -13.90 10.63 28.55
CA PHE A 209 -15.12 10.11 27.92
C PHE A 209 -14.81 9.11 26.80
N SER A 210 -13.79 9.39 25.99
CA SER A 210 -13.37 8.50 24.90
C SER A 210 -12.90 7.15 25.42
N LYS A 211 -12.05 7.14 26.47
CA LYS A 211 -11.57 5.92 27.12
C LYS A 211 -12.71 5.11 27.73
N LEU A 212 -13.66 5.77 28.39
CA LEU A 212 -14.86 5.13 28.92
C LEU A 212 -15.71 4.53 27.79
N GLY A 213 -15.97 5.29 26.74
CA GLY A 213 -16.73 4.82 25.59
C GLY A 213 -16.12 3.57 24.96
N MET A 214 -14.81 3.58 24.69
CA MET A 214 -14.08 2.41 24.18
C MET A 214 -14.13 1.21 25.13
N HIS A 215 -14.02 1.45 26.44
CA HIS A 215 -14.12 0.40 27.45
C HIS A 215 -15.49 -0.29 27.39
N TYR A 216 -16.59 0.47 27.32
CA TYR A 216 -17.93 -0.10 27.22
C TYR A 216 -18.17 -0.82 25.89
N LEU A 217 -17.69 -0.27 24.78
CA LEU A 217 -17.73 -0.96 23.47
C LEU A 217 -17.01 -2.31 23.52
N SER A 218 -15.82 -2.39 24.13
CA SER A 218 -15.05 -3.64 24.24
C SER A 218 -15.75 -4.74 25.06
N ARG A 219 -16.73 -4.36 25.89
CA ARG A 219 -17.57 -5.28 26.68
C ARG A 219 -18.93 -5.54 26.02
N HIS A 220 -19.08 -5.20 24.74
CA HIS A 220 -20.32 -5.30 23.98
C HIS A 220 -21.50 -4.49 24.55
N LYS A 221 -21.22 -3.42 25.32
CA LYS A 221 -22.21 -2.45 25.83
C LYS A 221 -22.29 -1.25 24.88
N VAL A 222 -22.95 -1.48 23.74
CA VAL A 222 -22.90 -0.58 22.57
C VAL A 222 -23.58 0.77 22.84
N GLN A 223 -24.73 0.79 23.52
CA GLN A 223 -25.48 2.01 23.81
C GLN A 223 -24.69 2.94 24.74
N GLU A 224 -24.20 2.39 25.85
CA GLU A 224 -23.40 3.12 26.84
C GLU A 224 -22.11 3.65 26.20
N GLY A 225 -21.44 2.81 25.40
CA GLY A 225 -20.25 3.19 24.66
C GLY A 225 -20.49 4.36 23.71
N ARG A 226 -21.57 4.32 22.91
CA ARG A 226 -21.93 5.40 21.96
C ARG A 226 -22.24 6.71 22.68
N ILE A 227 -23.09 6.67 23.70
CA ILE A 227 -23.47 7.89 24.46
C ILE A 227 -22.23 8.56 25.06
N LEU A 228 -21.28 7.78 25.60
CA LEU A 228 -20.02 8.30 26.13
C LEU A 228 -19.15 8.92 25.05
N LEU A 229 -19.06 8.31 23.86
CA LEU A 229 -18.30 8.87 22.73
C LEU A 229 -18.97 10.14 22.15
N GLU A 230 -20.30 10.19 22.10
CA GLU A 230 -21.06 11.39 21.68
C GLU A 230 -20.86 12.54 22.68
N ALA A 231 -20.86 12.24 23.98
CA ALA A 231 -20.51 13.21 25.01
C ALA A 231 -19.05 13.70 24.85
N ALA A 232 -18.12 12.82 24.48
CA ALA A 232 -16.74 13.20 24.18
C ALA A 232 -16.68 14.23 23.03
N LEU A 233 -17.39 13.98 21.92
CA LEU A 233 -17.43 14.88 20.77
C LEU A 233 -18.09 16.23 21.07
N SER A 234 -19.08 16.23 21.96
CA SER A 234 -19.74 17.46 22.43
C SER A 234 -18.79 18.36 23.23
N ILE A 235 -17.75 17.78 23.86
CA ILE A 235 -16.72 18.51 24.60
C ILE A 235 -15.63 19.02 23.66
N ALA A 236 -15.08 18.15 22.81
CA ALA A 236 -14.10 18.53 21.80
C ALA A 236 -14.12 17.57 20.60
N PRO A 237 -13.95 18.06 19.36
CA PRO A 237 -13.92 17.21 18.18
C PRO A 237 -12.68 16.31 18.16
N SER A 238 -12.85 15.06 17.71
CA SER A 238 -11.76 14.10 17.57
C SER A 238 -12.04 13.14 16.41
N ALA A 239 -11.10 13.05 15.46
CA ALA A 239 -11.22 12.17 14.30
C ALA A 239 -11.26 10.68 14.70
N GLU A 240 -10.54 10.33 15.76
CA GLU A 240 -10.54 8.99 16.34
C GLU A 240 -11.92 8.64 16.92
N VAL A 241 -12.52 9.54 17.71
CA VAL A 241 -13.84 9.29 18.29
C VAL A 241 -14.93 9.19 17.23
N PHE A 242 -14.89 10.07 16.22
CA PHE A 242 -15.77 9.96 15.07
C PHE A 242 -15.63 8.61 14.36
N ASN A 243 -14.39 8.13 14.14
CA ASN A 243 -14.16 6.81 13.56
C ASN A 243 -14.70 5.66 14.43
N ARG A 244 -14.51 5.72 15.75
CA ARG A 244 -15.02 4.68 16.67
C ARG A 244 -16.54 4.63 16.69
N LEU A 245 -17.20 5.79 16.72
CA LEU A 245 -18.67 5.88 16.58
C LEU A 245 -19.13 5.31 15.24
N GLY A 246 -18.51 5.76 14.14
CA GLY A 246 -18.79 5.24 12.81
C GLY A 246 -18.66 3.72 12.73
N GLY A 247 -17.57 3.17 13.27
CA GLY A 247 -17.32 1.73 13.35
C GLY A 247 -18.42 0.99 14.11
N SER A 248 -18.83 1.52 15.27
CA SER A 248 -19.91 0.91 16.05
C SER A 248 -21.23 0.86 15.27
N TYR A 249 -21.60 1.93 14.56
CA TYR A 249 -22.84 1.95 13.75
C TYR A 249 -22.73 1.05 12.52
N MET A 250 -21.54 0.95 11.93
CA MET A 250 -21.26 0.08 10.80
C MET A 250 -21.42 -1.41 11.16
N GLU A 251 -20.98 -1.81 12.36
CA GLU A 251 -21.18 -3.18 12.88
C GLU A 251 -22.66 -3.56 13.02
N ASP A 252 -23.52 -2.62 13.41
CA ASP A 252 -24.98 -2.80 13.47
C ASP A 252 -25.68 -2.70 12.09
N GLY A 253 -24.94 -2.44 11.01
CA GLY A 253 -25.49 -2.27 9.66
C GLY A 253 -26.11 -0.90 9.36
N HIS A 254 -25.93 0.10 10.24
CA HIS A 254 -26.42 1.47 10.04
C HIS A 254 -25.45 2.30 9.20
N PHE A 255 -25.22 1.88 7.94
CA PHE A 255 -24.18 2.44 7.07
C PHE A 255 -24.33 3.95 6.77
N SER A 256 -25.56 4.47 6.70
CA SER A 256 -25.79 5.91 6.46
C SER A 256 -25.37 6.79 7.64
N ILE A 257 -25.60 6.33 8.88
CA ILE A 257 -25.16 7.02 10.09
C ILE A 257 -23.64 6.88 10.24
N ALA A 258 -23.12 5.67 10.03
CA ALA A 258 -21.68 5.41 10.08
C ALA A 258 -20.90 6.32 9.11
N LEU A 259 -21.39 6.46 7.87
CA LEU A 259 -20.79 7.32 6.85
C LEU A 259 -20.74 8.79 7.27
N GLN A 260 -21.77 9.32 7.96
CA GLN A 260 -21.74 10.70 8.46
C GLN A 260 -20.60 10.92 9.45
N TYR A 261 -20.39 9.96 10.36
CA TYR A 261 -19.30 10.03 11.32
C TYR A 261 -17.93 9.89 10.65
N PHE A 262 -17.76 8.98 9.69
CA PHE A 262 -16.49 8.87 8.96
C PHE A 262 -16.21 10.11 8.09
N ASN A 263 -17.24 10.72 7.48
CA ASN A 263 -17.10 11.99 6.76
C ASN A 263 -16.67 13.11 7.71
N ALA A 264 -17.26 13.20 8.90
CA ALA A 264 -16.84 14.17 9.91
C ALA A 264 -15.40 13.95 10.37
N ALA A 265 -14.97 12.69 10.52
CA ALA A 265 -13.58 12.36 10.85
C ALA A 265 -12.62 12.81 9.74
N ALA A 266 -12.97 12.60 8.48
CA ALA A 266 -12.12 12.96 7.33
C ALA A 266 -11.90 14.47 7.17
N GLN A 267 -12.78 15.31 7.74
CA GLN A 267 -12.63 16.78 7.72
C GLN A 267 -11.69 17.31 8.82
N LEU A 268 -11.28 16.46 9.75
CA LEU A 268 -10.37 16.85 10.83
C LEU A 268 -8.91 16.55 10.45
N PRO A 269 -7.93 17.28 11.03
CA PRO A 269 -6.52 16.99 10.81
C PRO A 269 -6.14 15.57 11.26
N ASN A 270 -5.30 14.90 10.48
CA ASN A 270 -4.76 13.56 10.75
C ASN A 270 -5.85 12.51 11.04
N PRO A 271 -6.80 12.28 10.11
CA PRO A 271 -7.81 11.25 10.30
C PRO A 271 -7.14 9.86 10.41
N PRO A 272 -7.70 8.94 11.21
CA PRO A 272 -7.22 7.56 11.27
C PRO A 272 -7.09 6.93 9.88
N VAL A 273 -6.05 6.12 9.67
CA VAL A 273 -5.74 5.50 8.37
C VAL A 273 -6.91 4.69 7.78
N TRP A 274 -7.76 4.12 8.65
CA TRP A 274 -8.94 3.34 8.29
C TRP A 274 -10.15 4.18 7.83
N THR A 275 -10.11 5.51 7.97
CA THR A 275 -11.26 6.39 7.70
C THR A 275 -11.77 6.21 6.26
N ALA A 276 -10.89 6.35 5.26
CA ALA A 276 -11.27 6.24 3.86
C ALA A 276 -11.73 4.81 3.49
N PHE A 277 -11.11 3.78 4.07
CA PHE A 277 -11.54 2.40 3.90
C PHE A 277 -12.98 2.20 4.41
N ASN A 278 -13.28 2.69 5.61
CA ASN A 278 -14.59 2.57 6.21
C ASN A 278 -15.67 3.40 5.49
N GLN A 279 -15.33 4.62 5.04
CA GLN A 279 -16.21 5.43 4.18
C GLN A 279 -16.57 4.65 2.91
N ALA A 280 -15.57 4.12 2.21
CA ALA A 280 -15.77 3.35 0.98
C ALA A 280 -16.62 2.09 1.21
N HIS A 281 -16.39 1.38 2.32
CA HIS A 281 -17.20 0.24 2.71
C HIS A 281 -18.68 0.63 2.88
N CYS A 282 -18.95 1.70 3.63
CA CYS A 282 -20.30 2.20 3.85
C CYS A 282 -20.96 2.66 2.53
N LEU A 283 -20.23 3.41 1.70
CA LEU A 283 -20.69 3.84 0.38
C LEU A 283 -21.03 2.66 -0.53
N ALA A 284 -20.19 1.62 -0.54
CA ALA A 284 -20.45 0.40 -1.31
C ALA A 284 -21.72 -0.33 -0.83
N LYS A 285 -21.95 -0.40 0.49
CA LYS A 285 -23.18 -0.96 1.07
C LYS A 285 -24.42 -0.12 0.77
N LEU A 286 -24.24 1.18 0.52
CA LEU A 286 -25.30 2.10 0.08
C LEU A 286 -25.43 2.18 -1.45
N HIS A 287 -24.77 1.29 -2.20
CA HIS A 287 -24.77 1.25 -3.67
C HIS A 287 -24.21 2.51 -4.35
N GLN A 288 -23.30 3.24 -3.68
CA GLN A 288 -22.62 4.43 -4.19
C GLN A 288 -21.17 4.11 -4.60
N LEU A 289 -21.01 3.21 -5.58
CA LEU A 289 -19.70 2.66 -5.97
C LEU A 289 -18.73 3.72 -6.52
N ASP A 290 -19.21 4.68 -7.29
CA ASP A 290 -18.36 5.73 -7.87
C ASP A 290 -17.71 6.57 -6.79
N GLU A 291 -18.48 6.93 -5.76
CA GLU A 291 -17.97 7.67 -4.61
C GLU A 291 -17.05 6.82 -3.75
N ALA A 292 -17.38 5.53 -3.55
CA ALA A 292 -16.52 4.61 -2.81
C ALA A 292 -15.12 4.50 -3.43
N ILE A 293 -15.04 4.37 -4.76
CA ILE A 293 -13.78 4.32 -5.51
C ILE A 293 -13.02 5.65 -5.41
N ARG A 294 -13.71 6.80 -5.50
CA ARG A 294 -13.09 8.12 -5.33
C ARG A 294 -12.47 8.29 -3.94
N VAL A 295 -13.20 7.90 -2.90
CA VAL A 295 -12.73 7.97 -1.51
C VAL A 295 -11.52 7.07 -1.29
N LEU A 296 -11.51 5.85 -1.83
CA LEU A 296 -10.32 4.97 -1.75
C LEU A 296 -9.14 5.57 -2.49
N SER A 297 -9.34 6.07 -3.71
CA SER A 297 -8.29 6.73 -4.48
C SER A 297 -7.63 7.87 -3.71
N ALA A 298 -8.44 8.73 -3.06
CA ALA A 298 -7.93 9.83 -2.22
C ALA A 298 -7.26 9.31 -0.93
N GLY A 299 -7.82 8.26 -0.34
CA GLY A 299 -7.26 7.57 0.83
C GLY A 299 -5.88 7.00 0.55
N ILE A 300 -5.70 6.33 -0.59
CA ILE A 300 -4.43 5.76 -1.07
C ILE A 300 -3.42 6.87 -1.33
N ALA A 301 -3.82 7.96 -1.97
CA ALA A 301 -2.94 9.12 -2.18
C ALA A 301 -2.39 9.67 -0.86
N THR A 302 -3.22 9.68 0.19
CA THR A 302 -2.82 10.20 1.51
C THR A 302 -2.04 9.18 2.34
N ASN A 303 -2.38 7.89 2.21
CA ASN A 303 -1.82 6.79 3.00
C ASN A 303 -1.43 5.61 2.09
N PRO A 304 -0.42 5.78 1.21
CA PRO A 304 -0.10 4.80 0.17
C PRO A 304 0.44 3.46 0.72
N ASN A 305 0.83 3.43 2.00
CA ASN A 305 1.22 2.19 2.69
C ASN A 305 0.04 1.32 3.11
N HIS A 306 -1.19 1.83 3.13
CA HIS A 306 -2.32 1.10 3.70
C HIS A 306 -2.92 0.13 2.67
N ARG A 307 -2.30 -1.04 2.54
CA ARG A 307 -2.69 -2.07 1.56
C ARG A 307 -4.17 -2.46 1.54
N PRO A 308 -4.89 -2.57 2.68
CA PRO A 308 -6.33 -2.86 2.66
C PRO A 308 -7.16 -1.95 1.77
N GLN A 309 -6.76 -0.68 1.56
CA GLN A 309 -7.45 0.23 0.64
C GLN A 309 -7.24 -0.16 -0.83
N GLN A 310 -6.04 -0.63 -1.19
CA GLN A 310 -5.74 -1.08 -2.55
C GLN A 310 -6.52 -2.36 -2.87
N ASP A 311 -6.53 -3.32 -1.94
CA ASP A 311 -7.27 -4.58 -2.11
C ASP A 311 -8.79 -4.32 -2.22
N GLU A 312 -9.33 -3.38 -1.44
CA GLU A 312 -10.74 -2.98 -1.54
C GLU A 312 -11.04 -2.22 -2.84
N LEU A 313 -10.10 -1.41 -3.34
CA LEU A 313 -10.23 -0.72 -4.62
C LEU A 313 -10.35 -1.74 -5.77
N GLU A 314 -9.52 -2.78 -5.77
CA GLU A 314 -9.60 -3.88 -6.75
C GLU A 314 -10.96 -4.58 -6.68
N ARG A 315 -11.42 -4.91 -5.46
CA ARG A 315 -12.73 -5.55 -5.25
C ARG A 315 -13.89 -4.69 -5.77
N LEU A 316 -13.86 -3.38 -5.51
CA LEU A 316 -14.89 -2.44 -5.96
C LEU A 316 -14.82 -2.18 -7.47
N ALA A 317 -13.64 -2.15 -8.07
CA ALA A 317 -13.46 -2.04 -9.51
C ALA A 317 -14.12 -3.21 -10.26
N GLU A 318 -13.91 -4.44 -9.80
CA GLU A 318 -14.57 -5.64 -10.34
C GLU A 318 -16.09 -5.62 -10.15
N GLN A 319 -16.56 -5.06 -9.04
CA GLN A 319 -18.00 -4.85 -8.84
C GLN A 319 -18.56 -3.82 -9.83
N LYS A 320 -17.89 -2.68 -10.00
CA LYS A 320 -18.28 -1.63 -10.96
C LYS A 320 -18.27 -2.15 -12.40
N TRP A 321 -17.32 -3.00 -12.77
CA TRP A 321 -17.28 -3.66 -14.08
C TRP A 321 -18.51 -4.53 -14.33
N ARG A 322 -18.90 -5.37 -13.35
CA ARG A 322 -20.09 -6.22 -13.46
C ARG A 322 -21.38 -5.40 -13.62
N ASP A 323 -21.50 -4.28 -12.89
CA ASP A 323 -22.65 -3.38 -12.99
C ASP A 323 -22.69 -2.65 -14.34
N LEU A 324 -21.53 -2.23 -14.84
CA LEU A 324 -21.40 -1.59 -16.15
C LEU A 324 -21.76 -2.56 -17.28
N HIS A 325 -21.36 -3.82 -17.19
CA HIS A 325 -21.59 -4.82 -18.22
C HIS A 325 -23.07 -4.86 -18.65
N ALA A 326 -24.00 -4.88 -17.70
CA ALA A 326 -25.43 -4.89 -17.98
C ALA A 326 -25.90 -3.60 -18.71
N LYS A 327 -25.36 -2.44 -18.32
CA LYS A 327 -25.65 -1.15 -18.96
C LYS A 327 -25.15 -1.12 -20.41
N LEU A 328 -23.93 -1.54 -20.66
CA LEU A 328 -23.36 -1.60 -22.01
C LEU A 328 -24.18 -2.54 -22.91
N MET A 329 -24.59 -3.71 -22.40
CA MET A 329 -25.43 -4.62 -23.18
C MET A 329 -26.80 -4.03 -23.50
N THR A 330 -27.37 -3.23 -22.60
CA THR A 330 -28.62 -2.49 -22.87
C THR A 330 -28.43 -1.47 -24.00
N ARG A 331 -27.30 -0.73 -24.02
CA ARG A 331 -26.97 0.20 -25.11
C ARG A 331 -26.76 -0.50 -26.45
N VAL A 332 -26.09 -1.65 -26.43
CA VAL A 332 -25.94 -2.52 -27.60
C VAL A 332 -27.31 -2.90 -28.17
N ASP A 333 -28.25 -3.31 -27.32
CA ASP A 333 -29.60 -3.71 -27.74
C ASP A 333 -30.44 -2.54 -28.26
N MET A 334 -30.18 -1.33 -27.77
CA MET A 334 -30.80 -0.08 -28.25
C MET A 334 -30.16 0.46 -29.54
N LEU A 335 -29.07 -0.15 -30.04
CA LEU A 335 -28.28 0.32 -31.17
C LEU A 335 -27.72 1.75 -31.00
N ASP A 336 -27.56 2.21 -29.75
CA ASP A 336 -27.07 3.54 -29.39
C ASP A 336 -25.55 3.52 -29.22
N ARG A 337 -24.84 3.51 -30.35
CA ARG A 337 -23.38 3.31 -30.41
C ARG A 337 -22.57 4.48 -29.85
N GLU A 338 -23.06 5.71 -30.00
CA GLU A 338 -22.40 6.90 -29.46
C GLU A 338 -22.44 6.91 -27.93
N SER A 339 -23.62 6.65 -27.34
CA SER A 339 -23.73 6.54 -25.88
C SER A 339 -22.93 5.34 -25.35
N LEU A 340 -22.89 4.22 -26.09
CA LEU A 340 -22.08 3.06 -25.72
C LEU A 340 -20.58 3.42 -25.62
N ILE A 341 -20.03 4.15 -26.60
CA ILE A 341 -18.64 4.64 -26.56
C ILE A 341 -18.41 5.57 -25.37
N ASN A 342 -19.32 6.52 -25.17
CA ASN A 342 -19.20 7.50 -24.08
C ASN A 342 -19.26 6.84 -22.70
N GLU A 343 -20.15 5.87 -22.49
CA GLU A 343 -20.26 5.12 -21.22
C GLU A 343 -19.03 4.25 -20.96
N ALA A 344 -18.55 3.52 -21.96
CA ALA A 344 -17.33 2.71 -21.85
C ALA A 344 -16.10 3.59 -21.53
N TYR A 345 -15.99 4.74 -22.19
CA TYR A 345 -14.90 5.69 -21.95
C TYR A 345 -14.98 6.35 -20.58
N ALA A 346 -16.16 6.80 -20.15
CA ALA A 346 -16.35 7.40 -18.82
C ALA A 346 -15.93 6.42 -17.70
N TYR A 347 -16.35 5.16 -17.81
CA TYR A 347 -15.90 4.10 -16.91
C TYR A 347 -14.38 3.93 -16.92
N ALA A 348 -13.78 3.87 -18.11
CA ALA A 348 -12.34 3.66 -18.25
C ALA A 348 -11.54 4.82 -17.63
N VAL A 349 -11.99 6.07 -17.79
CA VAL A 349 -11.37 7.25 -17.19
C VAL A 349 -11.48 7.23 -15.67
N ASP A 350 -12.67 6.93 -15.12
CA ASP A 350 -12.87 6.87 -13.68
C ASP A 350 -11.93 5.85 -13.02
N LEU A 351 -11.85 4.65 -13.61
CA LEU A 351 -11.02 3.58 -13.06
C LEU A 351 -9.53 3.86 -13.28
N TYR A 352 -9.16 4.40 -14.45
CA TYR A 352 -7.79 4.82 -14.73
C TYR A 352 -7.30 5.81 -13.67
N ARG A 353 -8.10 6.85 -13.34
CA ARG A 353 -7.77 7.81 -12.29
C ARG A 353 -7.62 7.16 -10.93
N ALA A 354 -8.52 6.25 -10.57
CA ALA A 354 -8.49 5.60 -9.27
C ALA A 354 -7.21 4.80 -9.03
N TYR A 355 -6.58 4.28 -10.08
CA TYR A 355 -5.32 3.55 -9.99
C TYR A 355 -4.06 4.43 -10.00
N LEU A 356 -4.13 5.70 -10.42
CA LEU A 356 -2.92 6.53 -10.50
C LEU A 356 -2.22 6.72 -9.15
N PRO A 357 -2.92 7.01 -8.02
CA PRO A 357 -2.27 7.15 -6.73
C PRO A 357 -1.57 5.88 -6.22
N VAL A 358 -1.93 4.71 -6.76
CA VAL A 358 -1.24 3.44 -6.43
C VAL A 358 0.17 3.42 -7.04
N TYR A 359 0.35 4.05 -8.19
CA TYR A 359 1.56 3.93 -9.01
C TYR A 359 2.37 5.22 -9.13
N GLY A 360 1.87 6.37 -8.67
CA GLY A 360 2.67 7.59 -8.60
C GLY A 360 1.90 8.86 -8.24
N ASP A 361 2.67 9.90 -7.90
CA ASP A 361 2.16 11.25 -7.60
C ASP A 361 1.80 12.00 -8.89
N LEU A 362 0.57 11.84 -9.37
CA LEU A 362 0.04 12.69 -10.43
C LEU A 362 -0.87 13.76 -9.81
N SER A 363 -0.51 15.03 -10.04
CA SER A 363 -1.29 16.19 -9.63
C SER A 363 -2.70 16.14 -10.23
N GLU A 364 -3.70 16.47 -9.41
CA GLU A 364 -5.11 16.53 -9.79
C GLU A 364 -5.31 17.38 -11.06
N GLY A 365 -5.78 16.75 -12.14
CA GLY A 365 -6.42 17.45 -13.24
C GLY A 365 -7.81 17.92 -12.83
N ALA A 366 -8.37 18.90 -13.55
CA ALA A 366 -9.75 19.33 -13.35
C ALA A 366 -10.72 18.13 -13.40
N ALA A 367 -11.75 18.14 -12.55
CA ALA A 367 -12.78 17.11 -12.53
C ALA A 367 -13.32 16.89 -13.96
N HIS A 368 -13.28 15.63 -14.41
CA HIS A 368 -13.71 15.12 -15.71
C HIS A 368 -12.67 15.01 -16.86
N ASP A 369 -11.48 15.63 -16.80
CA ASP A 369 -10.41 15.42 -17.82
C ASP A 369 -9.27 14.47 -17.41
N LEU A 370 -8.75 13.66 -18.35
CA LEU A 370 -7.61 12.78 -18.06
C LEU A 370 -6.42 13.60 -17.53
N PRO A 371 -5.78 13.20 -16.42
CA PRO A 371 -4.64 13.93 -15.87
C PRO A 371 -3.48 13.90 -16.87
N ALA A 372 -2.66 14.95 -16.89
CA ALA A 372 -1.51 15.04 -17.78
C ALA A 372 -0.62 13.79 -17.68
N LEU A 373 -0.07 13.33 -18.81
CA LEU A 373 0.89 12.24 -18.80
C LEU A 373 2.16 12.72 -18.10
N PRO A 374 2.75 11.93 -17.18
CA PRO A 374 4.08 12.24 -16.70
C PRO A 374 5.08 12.17 -17.88
N PRO A 375 6.21 12.88 -17.78
CA PRO A 375 7.29 12.76 -18.76
C PRO A 375 7.77 11.31 -18.85
N LEU A 376 8.22 10.90 -20.04
CA LEU A 376 8.88 9.61 -20.18
C LEU A 376 10.22 9.64 -19.44
N GLY A 377 10.51 8.57 -18.71
CA GLY A 377 11.80 8.34 -18.08
C GLY A 377 12.85 7.90 -19.10
N ASN A 378 13.97 7.39 -18.59
CA ASN A 378 14.90 6.65 -19.44
C ASN A 378 14.20 5.36 -19.92
N LEU A 379 14.15 5.11 -21.24
CA LEU A 379 13.43 3.97 -21.80
C LEU A 379 14.41 2.98 -22.40
N ASN A 380 14.39 1.75 -21.91
CA ASN A 380 15.05 0.64 -22.57
C ASN A 380 14.22 0.16 -23.77
N THR A 381 14.72 0.39 -24.98
CA THR A 381 14.06 -0.03 -26.22
C THR A 381 14.44 -1.43 -26.68
N ASP A 382 15.34 -2.12 -25.97
CA ASP A 382 15.83 -3.46 -26.34
C ASP A 382 14.85 -4.56 -25.91
N ARG A 383 14.04 -4.31 -24.87
CA ARG A 383 13.02 -5.23 -24.36
C ARG A 383 11.63 -4.66 -24.56
N ILE A 384 10.79 -5.36 -25.31
CA ILE A 384 9.42 -4.94 -25.67
C ILE A 384 8.41 -5.95 -25.14
N LEU A 385 7.37 -5.46 -24.46
CA LEU A 385 6.24 -6.29 -24.02
C LEU A 385 5.05 -6.10 -24.95
N ILE A 386 4.49 -7.19 -25.45
CA ILE A 386 3.20 -7.21 -26.15
C ILE A 386 2.15 -7.82 -25.22
N VAL A 387 1.21 -6.99 -24.78
CA VAL A 387 -0.01 -7.44 -24.11
C VAL A 387 -1.09 -7.54 -25.18
N GLY A 388 -1.35 -8.77 -25.64
CA GLY A 388 -2.14 -9.02 -26.85
C GLY A 388 -3.42 -9.81 -26.62
N ASP A 389 -4.32 -9.72 -27.60
CA ASP A 389 -5.50 -10.57 -27.69
C ASP A 389 -5.20 -11.90 -28.44
N PHE A 390 -5.33 -13.03 -27.74
CA PHE A 390 -5.01 -14.37 -28.27
C PHE A 390 -6.22 -15.17 -28.76
N HIS A 391 -7.41 -14.55 -28.81
CA HIS A 391 -8.65 -15.26 -29.17
C HIS A 391 -8.79 -15.54 -30.68
N ILE A 392 -8.08 -14.82 -31.55
CA ILE A 392 -8.21 -14.95 -33.01
C ILE A 392 -6.87 -15.31 -33.64
N ALA A 393 -6.73 -16.58 -34.09
CA ALA A 393 -5.48 -17.14 -34.59
C ALA A 393 -4.81 -16.31 -35.71
N GLN A 394 -5.58 -15.80 -36.67
CA GLN A 394 -5.03 -14.98 -37.76
C GLN A 394 -4.41 -13.66 -37.23
N CYS A 395 -5.05 -13.05 -36.23
CA CYS A 395 -4.61 -11.80 -35.61
C CYS A 395 -3.36 -12.03 -34.77
N VAL A 396 -3.31 -13.14 -34.02
CA VAL A 396 -2.12 -13.58 -33.28
C VAL A 396 -0.94 -13.71 -34.23
N ARG A 397 -1.10 -14.39 -35.36
CA ARG A 397 -0.03 -14.55 -36.34
C ARG A 397 0.48 -13.21 -36.88
N TYR A 398 -0.39 -12.37 -37.44
CA TYR A 398 0.04 -11.16 -38.15
C TYR A 398 0.49 -10.02 -37.24
N ARG A 399 -0.05 -9.89 -36.03
CA ARG A 399 0.26 -8.74 -35.15
C ARG A 399 1.06 -9.07 -33.91
N ILE A 400 1.09 -10.34 -33.49
CA ILE A 400 1.90 -10.80 -32.35
C ILE A 400 3.11 -11.59 -32.85
N GLU A 401 2.93 -12.78 -33.41
CA GLU A 401 4.03 -13.69 -33.79
C GLU A 401 4.96 -13.06 -34.84
N GLN A 402 4.39 -12.54 -35.92
CA GLN A 402 5.16 -11.86 -36.96
C GLN A 402 5.95 -10.66 -36.42
N LYS A 403 5.36 -9.92 -35.47
CA LYS A 403 6.03 -8.76 -34.87
C LYS A 403 7.19 -9.18 -33.97
N ILE A 404 7.00 -10.26 -33.20
CA ILE A 404 8.07 -10.90 -32.43
C ILE A 404 9.22 -11.24 -33.38
N GLU A 405 8.94 -11.99 -34.46
CA GLU A 405 9.96 -12.39 -35.44
C GLU A 405 10.67 -11.19 -36.09
N GLN A 406 9.94 -10.12 -36.42
CA GLN A 406 10.50 -8.89 -37.00
C GLN A 406 11.46 -8.18 -36.05
N LEU A 407 11.06 -8.00 -34.79
CA LEU A 407 11.86 -7.32 -33.78
C LEU A 407 13.07 -8.16 -33.35
N GLU A 408 12.89 -9.48 -33.19
CA GLU A 408 13.98 -10.41 -32.88
C GLU A 408 15.00 -10.52 -34.01
N ALA A 409 14.58 -10.44 -35.28
CA ALA A 409 15.48 -10.42 -36.43
C ALA A 409 16.47 -9.23 -36.40
N VAL A 410 16.14 -8.16 -35.67
CA VAL A 410 17.01 -6.98 -35.51
C VAL A 410 17.60 -6.85 -34.10
N GLY A 411 17.57 -7.93 -33.31
CA GLY A 411 18.25 -8.03 -32.03
C GLY A 411 17.46 -7.48 -30.83
N LYS A 412 16.17 -7.17 -30.98
CA LYS A 412 15.29 -6.80 -29.86
C LYS A 412 14.76 -8.08 -29.19
N GLN A 413 14.52 -8.02 -27.88
CA GLN A 413 13.87 -9.09 -27.12
C GLN A 413 12.39 -8.77 -26.95
N VAL A 414 11.51 -9.72 -27.28
CA VAL A 414 10.07 -9.50 -27.21
C VAL A 414 9.41 -10.53 -26.30
N THR A 415 8.69 -10.05 -25.29
CA THR A 415 7.82 -10.88 -24.46
C THR A 415 6.38 -10.65 -24.90
N ALA A 416 5.59 -11.70 -25.10
CA ALA A 416 4.17 -11.58 -25.40
C ALA A 416 3.32 -12.34 -24.38
N ILE A 417 2.30 -11.68 -23.83
CA ILE A 417 1.39 -12.25 -22.84
C ILE A 417 -0.07 -11.92 -23.20
N SER A 418 -0.98 -12.82 -22.83
CA SER A 418 -2.41 -12.54 -22.96
C SER A 418 -2.84 -11.46 -21.96
N TRP A 419 -3.69 -10.53 -22.40
CA TRP A 419 -4.31 -9.56 -21.50
C TRP A 419 -5.16 -10.21 -20.39
N THR A 420 -5.60 -11.46 -20.58
CA THR A 420 -6.32 -12.25 -19.57
C THR A 420 -5.42 -12.79 -18.45
N GLU A 421 -4.10 -12.70 -18.59
CA GLU A 421 -3.12 -13.25 -17.65
C GLU A 421 -2.21 -12.17 -17.03
N LEU A 422 -2.60 -10.90 -17.12
CA LEU A 422 -1.83 -9.78 -16.56
C LEU A 422 -1.54 -9.95 -15.06
N ASP A 423 -2.50 -10.45 -14.28
CA ASP A 423 -2.33 -10.65 -12.84
C ASP A 423 -1.26 -11.70 -12.50
N LYS A 424 -1.00 -12.65 -13.40
CA LYS A 424 0.05 -13.67 -13.23
C LYS A 424 1.43 -13.19 -13.75
N ASN A 425 1.46 -12.12 -14.52
CA ASN A 425 2.63 -11.64 -15.25
C ASN A 425 3.02 -10.20 -14.85
N GLN A 426 2.79 -9.81 -13.59
CA GLN A 426 3.11 -8.47 -13.09
C GLN A 426 4.59 -8.10 -13.27
N ASN A 427 5.49 -9.08 -13.12
CA ASN A 427 6.92 -8.89 -13.32
C ASN A 427 7.23 -8.46 -14.76
N ALA A 428 6.55 -9.03 -15.76
CA ALA A 428 6.75 -8.62 -17.15
C ALA A 428 6.35 -7.15 -17.34
N LEU A 429 5.24 -6.71 -16.76
CA LEU A 429 4.81 -5.32 -16.83
C LEU A 429 5.81 -4.37 -16.12
N ALA A 430 6.36 -4.79 -14.99
CA ALA A 430 7.38 -4.04 -14.26
C ALA A 430 8.74 -4.01 -15.00
N LEU A 431 9.10 -5.06 -15.74
CA LEU A 431 10.43 -5.24 -16.36
C LEU A 431 10.54 -4.81 -17.83
N HIS A 432 9.55 -4.10 -18.36
CA HIS A 432 9.59 -3.56 -19.72
C HIS A 432 9.23 -2.08 -19.73
N ASP A 433 9.94 -1.27 -20.53
CA ASP A 433 9.70 0.18 -20.67
C ASP A 433 8.83 0.52 -21.88
N VAL A 434 8.74 -0.40 -22.85
CA VAL A 434 7.90 -0.28 -24.04
C VAL A 434 6.84 -1.37 -24.01
N VAL A 435 5.58 -0.98 -23.88
CA VAL A 435 4.45 -1.89 -23.76
C VAL A 435 3.44 -1.62 -24.88
N ILE A 436 3.25 -2.62 -25.73
CA ILE A 436 2.29 -2.63 -26.84
C ILE A 436 1.03 -3.36 -26.37
N PHE A 437 -0.09 -2.64 -26.33
CA PHE A 437 -1.41 -3.16 -26.04
C PHE A 437 -2.15 -3.45 -27.35
N TYR A 438 -2.08 -4.70 -27.82
CA TYR A 438 -2.67 -5.10 -29.10
C TYR A 438 -4.12 -5.60 -28.91
N ARG A 439 -5.07 -4.85 -29.49
CA ARG A 439 -6.50 -5.17 -29.57
C ARG A 439 -7.11 -5.52 -28.20
N VAL A 440 -6.62 -4.89 -27.14
CA VAL A 440 -7.10 -5.15 -25.78
C VAL A 440 -8.36 -4.33 -25.47
N PRO A 441 -9.36 -4.90 -24.79
CA PRO A 441 -10.55 -4.16 -24.34
C PRO A 441 -10.28 -3.40 -23.03
N ALA A 442 -11.02 -2.31 -22.79
CA ALA A 442 -10.99 -1.54 -21.54
C ALA A 442 -11.66 -2.27 -20.35
N VAL A 443 -11.04 -3.35 -19.89
CA VAL A 443 -11.43 -4.11 -18.68
C VAL A 443 -10.53 -3.74 -17.49
N VAL A 444 -10.91 -4.14 -16.27
CA VAL A 444 -10.23 -3.74 -15.01
C VAL A 444 -8.71 -3.92 -15.07
N GLN A 445 -8.24 -5.14 -15.34
CA GLN A 445 -6.80 -5.45 -15.37
C GLN A 445 -6.02 -4.71 -16.47
N VAL A 446 -6.65 -4.42 -17.61
CA VAL A 446 -6.03 -3.68 -18.73
C VAL A 446 -5.92 -2.20 -18.38
N ILE A 447 -6.98 -1.62 -17.80
CA ILE A 447 -6.99 -0.23 -17.35
C ILE A 447 -5.94 -0.02 -16.25
N LYS A 448 -5.86 -0.94 -15.28
CA LYS A 448 -4.83 -0.98 -14.23
C LYS A 448 -3.42 -1.03 -14.82
N ALA A 449 -3.19 -1.91 -15.80
CA ALA A 449 -1.89 -2.03 -16.47
C ALA A 449 -1.50 -0.76 -17.24
N ILE A 450 -2.42 -0.16 -18.00
CA ILE A 450 -2.16 1.11 -18.71
C ILE A 450 -1.89 2.25 -17.71
N ALA A 451 -2.62 2.30 -16.59
CA ALA A 451 -2.39 3.27 -15.52
C ALA A 451 -0.98 3.12 -14.92
N GLN A 452 -0.55 1.90 -14.61
CA GLN A 452 0.79 1.63 -14.11
C GLN A 452 1.90 2.04 -15.10
N VAL A 453 1.78 1.63 -16.37
CA VAL A 453 2.76 1.97 -17.42
C VAL A 453 2.86 3.48 -17.58
N ASN A 454 1.73 4.18 -17.66
CA ASN A 454 1.73 5.63 -17.81
C ASN A 454 2.28 6.34 -16.56
N ALA A 455 1.84 5.97 -15.36
CA ALA A 455 2.24 6.63 -14.11
C ALA A 455 3.74 6.48 -13.80
N THR A 456 4.38 5.44 -14.33
CA THR A 456 5.81 5.14 -14.14
C THR A 456 6.71 5.72 -15.24
N GLY A 457 6.16 6.58 -16.10
CA GLY A 457 6.90 7.24 -17.16
C GLY A 457 7.42 6.26 -18.21
N LYS A 458 6.68 5.19 -18.47
CA LYS A 458 6.96 4.19 -19.53
C LYS A 458 6.10 4.45 -20.76
N LEU A 459 6.48 3.84 -21.89
CA LEU A 459 5.80 4.05 -23.17
C LEU A 459 4.67 3.03 -23.38
N SER A 460 3.42 3.49 -23.32
CA SER A 460 2.25 2.71 -23.73
C SER A 460 1.87 2.99 -25.18
N LEU A 461 1.78 1.93 -25.98
CA LEU A 461 1.40 1.97 -27.39
C LEU A 461 0.12 1.15 -27.57
N TYR A 462 -0.96 1.74 -28.08
CA TYR A 462 -2.14 0.97 -28.46
C TYR A 462 -2.03 0.50 -29.91
N GLU A 463 -2.35 -0.75 -30.17
CA GLU A 463 -2.28 -1.30 -31.52
C GLU A 463 -3.56 -2.01 -31.91
N ILE A 464 -3.98 -1.82 -33.17
CA ILE A 464 -5.12 -2.54 -33.74
C ILE A 464 -4.96 -2.67 -35.26
N ASP A 465 -5.52 -3.73 -35.83
CA ASP A 465 -5.33 -4.17 -37.21
C ASP A 465 -6.43 -3.74 -38.19
N ASP A 466 -7.63 -3.45 -37.69
CA ASP A 466 -8.80 -3.04 -38.45
C ASP A 466 -9.50 -1.84 -37.78
N LEU A 467 -10.41 -1.18 -38.51
CA LEU A 467 -11.22 -0.09 -37.99
C LEU A 467 -12.36 -0.60 -37.10
N LEU A 468 -12.00 -1.14 -35.92
CA LEU A 468 -12.92 -1.83 -35.00
C LEU A 468 -13.45 -0.92 -33.88
N PHE A 469 -12.95 0.30 -33.74
CA PHE A 469 -13.19 1.20 -32.61
C PHE A 469 -14.10 2.40 -32.94
N VAL A 470 -14.82 2.32 -34.07
CA VAL A 470 -15.69 3.40 -34.58
C VAL A 470 -17.16 2.99 -34.57
N PRO A 471 -18.11 3.94 -34.46
CA PRO A 471 -19.54 3.65 -34.44
C PRO A 471 -20.04 2.88 -35.66
N GLU A 472 -19.36 2.92 -36.81
CA GLU A 472 -19.75 2.17 -38.00
C GLU A 472 -19.53 0.66 -37.84
N TYR A 473 -18.68 0.23 -36.91
CA TYR A 473 -18.39 -1.18 -36.63
C TYR A 473 -19.24 -1.72 -35.45
N PRO A 474 -19.69 -2.99 -35.49
CA PRO A 474 -19.73 -3.87 -36.66
C PRO A 474 -20.81 -3.42 -37.67
N PRO A 475 -20.72 -3.81 -38.95
CA PRO A 475 -21.81 -3.59 -39.91
C PRO A 475 -23.11 -4.28 -39.47
N SER A 476 -24.22 -4.00 -40.17
CA SER A 476 -25.51 -4.65 -39.89
C SER A 476 -25.39 -6.17 -39.86
N ILE A 477 -26.10 -6.84 -38.96
CA ILE A 477 -26.08 -8.31 -38.85
C ILE A 477 -26.46 -8.99 -40.17
N ASP A 478 -27.32 -8.37 -40.97
CA ASP A 478 -27.75 -8.87 -42.29
C ASP A 478 -26.58 -8.99 -43.27
N SER A 479 -25.57 -8.13 -43.15
CA SER A 479 -24.37 -8.15 -44.01
C SER A 479 -23.52 -9.41 -43.81
N TYR A 480 -23.71 -10.12 -42.70
CA TYR A 480 -23.02 -11.37 -42.39
C TYR A 480 -23.76 -12.61 -42.91
N GLY A 481 -24.86 -12.48 -43.64
CA GLY A 481 -25.50 -13.60 -44.35
C GLY A 481 -25.91 -14.79 -43.48
N GLY A 482 -26.20 -14.56 -42.19
CA GLY A 482 -26.60 -15.59 -41.22
C GLY A 482 -25.45 -16.37 -40.57
N TYR A 483 -24.19 -16.02 -40.83
CA TYR A 483 -23.04 -16.74 -40.28
C TYR A 483 -22.59 -16.25 -38.89
N VAL A 484 -22.83 -14.97 -38.57
CA VAL A 484 -22.56 -14.41 -37.25
C VAL A 484 -23.83 -14.47 -36.42
N SER A 485 -23.77 -15.12 -35.25
CA SER A 485 -24.92 -15.17 -34.34
C SER A 485 -25.22 -13.79 -33.76
N LEU A 486 -26.48 -13.54 -33.40
CA LEU A 486 -26.87 -12.30 -32.72
C LEU A 486 -26.04 -12.06 -31.45
N ALA A 487 -25.76 -13.11 -30.68
CA ALA A 487 -24.89 -13.02 -29.50
C ALA A 487 -23.48 -12.52 -29.87
N THR A 488 -22.87 -13.06 -30.92
CA THR A 488 -21.55 -12.63 -31.39
C THR A 488 -21.58 -11.19 -31.87
N HIS A 489 -22.60 -10.79 -32.64
CA HIS A 489 -22.76 -9.41 -33.12
C HIS A 489 -22.88 -8.39 -31.97
N ARG A 490 -23.62 -8.74 -30.92
CA ARG A 490 -23.72 -7.93 -29.69
C ARG A 490 -22.36 -7.76 -29.01
N GLU A 491 -21.59 -8.85 -28.89
CA GLU A 491 -20.25 -8.82 -28.31
C GLU A 491 -19.26 -7.99 -29.14
N LEU A 492 -19.31 -8.06 -30.47
CA LEU A 492 -18.52 -7.21 -31.37
C LEU A 492 -18.86 -5.73 -31.20
N THR A 493 -20.16 -5.41 -31.08
CA THR A 493 -20.64 -4.04 -30.84
C THR A 493 -20.16 -3.52 -29.49
N ARG A 494 -20.17 -4.34 -28.44
CA ARG A 494 -19.58 -3.97 -27.14
C ARG A 494 -18.07 -3.80 -27.24
N GLY A 495 -17.39 -4.72 -27.91
CA GLY A 495 -15.94 -4.71 -28.11
C GLY A 495 -15.46 -3.41 -28.75
N MET A 496 -16.21 -2.89 -29.73
CA MET A 496 -15.92 -1.61 -30.40
C MET A 496 -15.72 -0.46 -29.41
N ALA A 497 -16.66 -0.29 -28.47
CA ALA A 497 -16.60 0.77 -27.47
C ALA A 497 -15.46 0.54 -26.46
N LEU A 498 -15.17 -0.72 -26.11
CA LEU A 498 -14.09 -1.06 -25.19
C LEU A 498 -12.70 -0.87 -25.81
N PHE A 499 -12.52 -1.16 -27.11
CA PHE A 499 -11.28 -0.87 -27.84
C PHE A 499 -11.06 0.64 -27.98
N ASN A 500 -12.13 1.39 -28.29
CA ASN A 500 -12.09 2.85 -28.33
C ASN A 500 -11.62 3.43 -26.98
N ALA A 501 -12.22 2.98 -25.88
CA ALA A 501 -11.89 3.43 -24.54
C ALA A 501 -10.42 3.12 -24.16
N ALA A 502 -9.93 1.91 -24.43
CA ALA A 502 -8.56 1.50 -24.12
C ALA A 502 -7.52 2.30 -24.93
N ALA A 503 -7.78 2.54 -26.22
CA ALA A 503 -6.90 3.33 -27.08
C ALA A 503 -6.70 4.76 -26.55
N ARG A 504 -7.76 5.37 -26.01
CA ARG A 504 -7.73 6.74 -25.47
C ARG A 504 -6.93 6.86 -24.16
N LEU A 505 -6.59 5.74 -23.50
CA LEU A 505 -5.75 5.73 -22.30
C LEU A 505 -4.24 5.61 -22.63
N CYS A 506 -3.88 5.07 -23.80
CA CYS A 506 -2.49 4.89 -24.20
C CYS A 506 -1.86 6.18 -24.75
N ARG A 507 -0.53 6.34 -24.61
CA ARG A 507 0.21 7.54 -25.06
C ARG A 507 0.12 7.72 -26.58
N GLN A 508 0.54 6.70 -27.34
CA GLN A 508 0.56 6.71 -28.81
C GLN A 508 -0.07 5.44 -29.39
N GLY A 509 -0.21 5.38 -30.72
CA GLY A 509 -0.77 4.23 -31.43
C GLY A 509 0.19 3.58 -32.42
N ILE A 510 -0.07 2.34 -32.80
CA ILE A 510 0.51 1.66 -33.97
C ILE A 510 -0.62 1.13 -34.84
N ALA A 511 -0.55 1.36 -36.16
CA ALA A 511 -1.54 0.88 -37.11
C ALA A 511 -0.88 0.20 -38.33
N SER A 512 -1.63 -0.71 -38.95
CA SER A 512 -1.17 -1.52 -40.11
C SER A 512 -1.23 -0.78 -41.45
N THR A 513 -2.08 0.25 -41.57
CA THR A 513 -2.32 1.01 -42.81
C THR A 513 -2.38 2.51 -42.54
N GLU A 514 -2.08 3.33 -43.54
CA GLU A 514 -2.08 4.80 -43.38
C GLU A 514 -3.47 5.36 -43.00
N PRO A 515 -4.60 4.92 -43.60
CA PRO A 515 -5.92 5.36 -43.17
C PRO A 515 -6.24 5.00 -41.72
N LEU A 516 -5.87 3.79 -41.28
CA LEU A 516 -6.08 3.36 -39.90
C LEU A 516 -5.21 4.15 -38.91
N ARG A 517 -3.98 4.49 -39.30
CA ARG A 517 -3.06 5.33 -38.52
C ARG A 517 -3.67 6.71 -38.25
N LEU A 518 -4.29 7.32 -39.25
CA LEU A 518 -4.96 8.62 -39.13
C LEU A 518 -6.18 8.55 -38.21
N GLU A 519 -6.98 7.49 -38.28
CA GLU A 519 -8.13 7.31 -37.37
C GLU A 519 -7.68 7.02 -35.93
N LEU A 520 -6.69 6.15 -35.72
CA LEU A 520 -6.19 5.80 -34.39
C LEU A 520 -5.46 6.99 -33.72
N ALA A 521 -4.74 7.81 -34.50
CA ALA A 521 -4.12 9.04 -34.01
C ALA A 521 -5.15 9.99 -33.37
N LYS A 522 -6.41 10.00 -33.82
CA LYS A 522 -7.46 10.86 -33.22
C LYS A 522 -7.82 10.42 -31.81
N LEU A 523 -7.64 9.15 -31.44
CA LEU A 523 -8.03 8.60 -30.14
C LEU A 523 -6.93 8.72 -29.08
N VAL A 524 -5.72 8.25 -29.39
CA VAL A 524 -4.61 8.17 -28.43
C VAL A 524 -4.24 9.54 -27.86
N ARG A 525 -3.58 9.54 -26.69
CA ARG A 525 -3.43 10.76 -25.89
C ARG A 525 -2.57 11.84 -26.55
N GLU A 526 -1.44 11.47 -27.13
CA GLU A 526 -0.48 12.41 -27.75
C GLU A 526 -0.80 12.74 -29.20
N LYS A 527 -1.89 12.18 -29.74
CA LYS A 527 -2.29 12.32 -31.15
C LYS A 527 -1.24 11.86 -32.17
N GLN A 528 -0.37 10.94 -31.76
CA GLN A 528 0.68 10.34 -32.59
C GLN A 528 0.40 8.86 -32.79
N CYS A 529 0.49 8.40 -34.04
CA CYS A 529 0.36 6.98 -34.38
C CYS A 529 1.37 6.60 -35.47
N TRP A 530 2.07 5.49 -35.25
CA TRP A 530 3.11 4.96 -36.13
C TRP A 530 2.52 3.99 -37.16
N LEU A 531 3.05 4.03 -38.39
CA LEU A 531 2.71 3.09 -39.44
C LEU A 531 3.63 1.86 -39.36
N HIS A 532 3.07 0.71 -39.00
CA HIS A 532 3.78 -0.58 -39.02
C HIS A 532 2.95 -1.65 -39.73
N ARG A 533 3.26 -1.85 -41.01
CA ARG A 533 2.54 -2.76 -41.91
C ARG A 533 2.65 -4.22 -41.48
N ASN A 534 1.68 -5.03 -41.90
CA ASN A 534 1.86 -6.48 -41.88
C ASN A 534 3.02 -6.84 -42.82
N GLY A 535 3.74 -7.91 -42.53
CA GLY A 535 4.95 -8.30 -43.23
C GLY A 535 4.97 -9.73 -43.71
N LEU A 536 6.18 -10.21 -43.98
CA LEU A 536 6.51 -11.62 -44.09
C LEU A 536 6.86 -12.18 -42.70
N ASP A 537 6.64 -13.48 -42.51
CA ASP A 537 7.09 -14.27 -41.36
C ASP A 537 7.86 -15.51 -41.84
N ARG A 538 8.34 -16.35 -40.92
CA ARG A 538 9.07 -17.59 -41.23
C ARG A 538 8.29 -18.59 -42.09
N LEU A 539 6.96 -18.46 -42.20
CA LEU A 539 6.12 -19.33 -43.01
C LEU A 539 6.06 -18.87 -44.47
N ASN A 540 6.27 -17.58 -44.73
CA ASN A 540 6.32 -17.05 -46.09
C ASN A 540 7.56 -17.58 -46.84
N GLN A 541 7.34 -18.13 -48.04
CA GLN A 541 8.43 -18.57 -48.93
C GLN A 541 8.42 -17.75 -50.21
N ILE A 542 9.55 -17.09 -50.51
CA ILE A 542 9.76 -16.44 -51.80
C ILE A 542 10.19 -17.51 -52.81
N ARG A 543 9.33 -17.83 -53.76
CA ARG A 543 9.61 -18.82 -54.81
C ARG A 543 8.94 -18.47 -56.13
N THR A 544 9.56 -18.85 -57.24
CA THR A 544 8.94 -18.72 -58.56
C THR A 544 8.62 -20.12 -59.07
N ASN A 545 7.34 -20.38 -59.33
CA ASN A 545 6.89 -21.70 -59.80
C ASN A 545 6.85 -21.74 -61.33
N ASP A 546 7.41 -22.81 -61.92
CA ASP A 546 7.24 -23.08 -63.35
C ASP A 546 5.82 -23.61 -63.62
N LYS A 547 5.05 -22.80 -64.33
CA LYS A 547 3.66 -23.07 -64.72
C LYS A 547 3.52 -23.39 -66.21
N SER A 548 4.62 -23.60 -66.92
CA SER A 548 4.64 -23.87 -68.37
C SER A 548 3.80 -25.08 -68.81
N HIS A 549 3.59 -26.04 -67.91
CA HIS A 549 2.81 -27.25 -68.13
C HIS A 549 1.28 -27.05 -68.00
N LYS A 550 0.81 -25.91 -67.48
CA LYS A 550 -0.62 -25.64 -67.26
C LYS A 550 -1.33 -25.36 -68.58
N LYS A 551 -2.54 -25.91 -68.72
CA LYS A 551 -3.43 -25.66 -69.87
C LYS A 551 -4.39 -24.49 -69.65
N THR A 552 -4.50 -24.01 -68.41
CA THR A 552 -5.40 -22.93 -68.01
C THR A 552 -4.61 -21.78 -67.39
N ILE A 553 -5.18 -20.58 -67.49
CA ILE A 553 -4.73 -19.36 -66.81
C ILE A 553 -5.70 -19.13 -65.66
N ASP A 554 -5.25 -19.39 -64.44
CA ASP A 554 -6.11 -19.37 -63.26
C ASP A 554 -6.14 -17.97 -62.62
N ILE A 555 -7.33 -17.36 -62.62
CA ILE A 555 -7.65 -16.15 -61.87
C ILE A 555 -8.13 -16.58 -60.49
N PHE A 556 -7.38 -16.22 -59.44
CA PHE A 556 -7.59 -16.71 -58.09
C PHE A 556 -8.19 -15.65 -57.18
N TYR A 557 -9.26 -16.02 -56.47
CA TYR A 557 -9.86 -15.22 -55.42
C TYR A 557 -9.95 -16.01 -54.11
N GLY A 558 -9.15 -15.61 -53.12
CA GLY A 558 -9.35 -16.01 -51.74
C GLY A 558 -10.38 -15.12 -51.07
N SER A 559 -11.58 -15.62 -50.84
CA SER A 559 -12.68 -14.84 -50.23
C SER A 559 -12.37 -14.37 -48.80
N GLY A 560 -11.52 -15.10 -48.06
CA GLY A 560 -10.98 -14.72 -46.75
C GLY A 560 -12.00 -14.83 -45.61
N THR A 561 -13.07 -14.04 -45.67
CA THR A 561 -14.17 -14.06 -44.68
C THR A 561 -15.51 -14.34 -45.35
N GLN A 562 -16.58 -14.45 -44.56
CA GLN A 562 -17.95 -14.63 -45.04
C GLN A 562 -18.62 -13.31 -45.46
N ALA A 563 -17.96 -12.17 -45.22
CA ALA A 563 -18.36 -10.86 -45.72
C ALA A 563 -17.77 -10.64 -47.14
N HIS A 564 -18.30 -9.68 -47.91
CA HIS A 564 -17.81 -9.26 -49.25
C HIS A 564 -18.28 -10.08 -50.46
N ASN A 565 -19.36 -10.86 -50.34
CA ASN A 565 -19.97 -11.51 -51.52
C ASN A 565 -20.52 -10.47 -52.50
N THR A 566 -21.16 -9.41 -51.99
CA THR A 566 -21.72 -8.34 -52.82
C THR A 566 -20.63 -7.57 -53.55
N ASP A 567 -19.56 -7.17 -52.87
CA ASP A 567 -18.43 -6.44 -53.45
C ASP A 567 -17.86 -7.16 -54.68
N PHE A 568 -17.68 -8.48 -54.58
CA PHE A 568 -17.18 -9.29 -55.69
C PHE A 568 -18.16 -9.35 -56.87
N ILE A 569 -19.44 -9.58 -56.58
CA ILE A 569 -20.49 -9.70 -57.59
C ILE A 569 -20.70 -8.39 -58.34
N GLU A 570 -20.60 -7.25 -57.65
CA GLU A 570 -20.86 -5.93 -58.25
C GLU A 570 -19.64 -5.38 -58.99
N GLN A 571 -18.42 -5.51 -58.45
CA GLN A 571 -17.25 -4.85 -59.04
C GLN A 571 -16.50 -5.72 -60.05
N ALA A 572 -16.24 -6.99 -59.71
CA ALA A 572 -15.30 -7.82 -60.46
C ALA A 572 -15.99 -8.87 -61.34
N LEU A 573 -17.13 -9.42 -60.90
CA LEU A 573 -17.80 -10.51 -61.62
C LEU A 573 -18.18 -10.16 -63.07
N PRO A 574 -18.75 -8.98 -63.40
CA PRO A 574 -19.12 -8.67 -64.79
C PRO A 574 -17.90 -8.61 -65.73
N ALA A 575 -16.77 -8.07 -65.23
CA ALA A 575 -15.51 -8.07 -65.94
C ALA A 575 -14.93 -9.48 -66.13
N ILE A 576 -15.00 -10.32 -65.10
CA ILE A 576 -14.56 -11.73 -65.17
C ILE A 576 -15.41 -12.51 -66.18
N GLU A 577 -16.73 -12.31 -66.21
CA GLU A 577 -17.62 -12.95 -67.20
C GLU A 577 -17.20 -12.64 -68.65
N ARG A 578 -16.82 -11.38 -68.91
CA ARG A 578 -16.30 -10.96 -70.22
C ARG A 578 -14.98 -11.66 -70.54
N VAL A 579 -14.03 -11.69 -69.61
CA VAL A 579 -12.73 -12.37 -69.80
C VAL A 579 -12.91 -13.87 -70.05
N LEU A 580 -13.76 -14.56 -69.27
CA LEU A 580 -14.01 -15.99 -69.43
C LEU A 580 -14.67 -16.31 -70.77
N SER A 581 -15.57 -15.44 -71.26
CA SER A 581 -16.24 -15.61 -72.55
C SER A 581 -15.27 -15.45 -73.75
N GLU A 582 -14.31 -14.54 -73.64
CA GLU A 582 -13.35 -14.23 -74.71
C GLU A 582 -12.07 -15.07 -74.66
N THR A 583 -11.75 -15.63 -73.50
CA THR A 583 -10.50 -16.36 -73.25
C THR A 583 -10.79 -17.78 -72.77
N PRO A 584 -10.90 -18.78 -73.68
CA PRO A 584 -11.28 -20.15 -73.32
C PRO A 584 -10.32 -20.85 -72.35
N GLN A 585 -9.07 -20.39 -72.28
CA GLN A 585 -8.06 -20.92 -71.35
C GLN A 585 -8.14 -20.29 -69.95
N ALA A 586 -8.86 -19.18 -69.77
CA ALA A 586 -9.01 -18.55 -68.46
C ALA A 586 -9.97 -19.34 -67.58
N ARG A 587 -9.62 -19.50 -66.30
CA ARG A 587 -10.43 -20.18 -65.29
C ARG A 587 -10.49 -19.37 -64.00
N LEU A 588 -11.68 -19.16 -63.45
CA LEU A 588 -11.88 -18.56 -62.13
C LEU A 588 -11.77 -19.65 -61.05
N VAL A 589 -10.83 -19.47 -60.11
CA VAL A 589 -10.64 -20.33 -58.94
C VAL A 589 -10.99 -19.54 -57.68
N VAL A 590 -12.01 -20.00 -56.96
CA VAL A 590 -12.45 -19.37 -55.71
C VAL A 590 -12.17 -20.29 -54.55
N VAL A 591 -11.47 -19.79 -53.53
CA VAL A 591 -11.24 -20.51 -52.27
C VAL A 591 -12.04 -19.82 -51.17
N GLY A 592 -12.95 -20.58 -50.54
CA GLY A 592 -13.75 -20.13 -49.40
C GLY A 592 -15.23 -19.90 -49.70
N TYR A 593 -15.82 -18.90 -49.04
CA TYR A 593 -17.25 -18.78 -48.79
C TYR A 593 -18.06 -18.01 -49.85
N LEU A 594 -17.41 -17.55 -50.94
CA LEU A 594 -18.09 -16.77 -51.97
C LEU A 594 -19.24 -17.57 -52.60
N ARG A 595 -20.44 -17.00 -52.63
CA ARG A 595 -21.58 -17.59 -53.34
C ARG A 595 -21.83 -16.83 -54.63
N LEU A 596 -21.68 -17.52 -55.76
CA LEU A 596 -21.93 -16.95 -57.09
C LEU A 596 -23.33 -17.31 -57.59
N PRO A 597 -23.93 -16.50 -58.48
CA PRO A 597 -25.21 -16.80 -59.10
C PRO A 597 -25.23 -18.18 -59.79
N LEU A 598 -26.34 -18.91 -59.67
CA LEU A 598 -26.51 -20.22 -60.34
C LEU A 598 -26.37 -20.10 -61.87
N SER A 599 -26.81 -18.99 -62.44
CA SER A 599 -26.65 -18.68 -63.86
C SER A 599 -25.17 -18.63 -64.28
N PHE A 600 -24.31 -18.02 -63.45
CA PHE A 600 -22.87 -17.95 -63.69
C PHE A 600 -22.22 -19.34 -63.59
N THR A 601 -22.47 -20.04 -62.48
CA THR A 601 -21.84 -21.35 -62.22
C THR A 601 -22.24 -22.40 -63.24
N ALA A 602 -23.49 -22.38 -63.72
CA ALA A 602 -23.95 -23.25 -64.79
C ALA A 602 -23.32 -22.90 -66.14
N LYS A 603 -23.24 -21.60 -66.49
CA LYS A 603 -22.68 -21.13 -67.78
C LYS A 603 -21.19 -21.44 -67.92
N TYR A 604 -20.41 -21.24 -66.86
CA TYR A 604 -18.94 -21.38 -66.88
C TYR A 604 -18.43 -22.61 -66.14
N ALA A 605 -19.23 -23.68 -66.05
CA ALA A 605 -18.88 -24.88 -65.27
C ALA A 605 -17.52 -25.52 -65.62
N GLN A 606 -17.03 -25.35 -66.87
CA GLN A 606 -15.71 -25.83 -67.32
C GLN A 606 -14.55 -24.85 -67.03
N GLN A 607 -14.86 -23.58 -66.75
CA GLN A 607 -13.91 -22.49 -66.49
C GLN A 607 -14.05 -21.94 -65.06
N PHE A 608 -14.73 -22.67 -64.17
CA PHE A 608 -14.96 -22.26 -62.79
C PHE A 608 -14.62 -23.41 -61.86
N THR A 609 -13.95 -23.09 -60.74
CA THR A 609 -13.67 -24.06 -59.68
C THR A 609 -13.85 -23.36 -58.34
N GLN A 610 -14.69 -23.93 -57.47
CA GLN A 610 -14.82 -23.50 -56.08
C GLN A 610 -14.27 -24.56 -55.15
N LEU A 611 -13.34 -24.14 -54.31
CA LEU A 611 -12.74 -24.94 -53.25
C LEU A 611 -13.26 -24.47 -51.89
N PRO A 612 -13.34 -25.37 -50.90
CA PRO A 612 -13.77 -25.01 -49.56
C PRO A 612 -12.82 -23.98 -48.92
N ALA A 613 -13.24 -23.38 -47.82
CA ALA A 613 -12.34 -22.59 -47.00
C ALA A 613 -11.21 -23.48 -46.47
N MET A 614 -10.02 -22.90 -46.31
CA MET A 614 -8.83 -23.60 -45.85
C MET A 614 -8.57 -23.20 -44.40
N ASP A 615 -8.48 -24.18 -43.51
CA ASP A 615 -8.17 -23.94 -42.10
C ASP A 615 -6.66 -23.73 -41.86
N SER A 616 -5.80 -24.22 -42.76
CA SER A 616 -4.35 -24.02 -42.69
C SER A 616 -3.86 -23.00 -43.72
N VAL A 617 -2.98 -22.10 -43.27
CA VAL A 617 -2.39 -21.09 -44.15
C VAL A 617 -1.48 -21.70 -45.22
N GLN A 618 -0.74 -22.77 -44.89
CA GLN A 618 0.08 -23.48 -45.86
C GLN A 618 -0.78 -24.14 -46.95
N GLY A 619 -1.95 -24.67 -46.59
CA GLY A 619 -2.92 -25.20 -47.53
C GLY A 619 -3.47 -24.12 -48.45
N TYR A 620 -3.86 -22.97 -47.88
CA TYR A 620 -4.28 -21.80 -48.65
C TYR A 620 -3.19 -21.34 -49.64
N TRP A 621 -1.94 -21.23 -49.20
CA TRP A 621 -0.84 -20.83 -50.07
C TRP A 621 -0.44 -21.88 -51.09
N SER A 622 -0.61 -23.17 -50.80
CA SER A 622 -0.42 -24.24 -51.79
C SER A 622 -1.43 -24.15 -52.94
N LEU A 623 -2.58 -23.50 -52.70
CA LEU A 623 -3.53 -23.16 -53.77
C LEU A 623 -3.17 -21.83 -54.43
N LEU A 624 -2.84 -20.79 -53.64
CA LEU A 624 -2.46 -19.48 -54.16
C LEU A 624 -1.26 -19.57 -55.10
N GLU A 625 -0.24 -20.36 -54.75
CA GLU A 625 0.97 -20.49 -55.55
C GLU A 625 0.73 -21.05 -56.97
N GLN A 626 -0.39 -21.75 -57.16
CA GLN A 626 -0.79 -22.32 -58.44
C GLN A 626 -1.50 -21.29 -59.32
N ALA A 627 -1.96 -20.17 -58.77
CA ALA A 627 -2.67 -19.12 -59.49
C ALA A 627 -1.77 -18.40 -60.51
N ASP A 628 -2.33 -17.95 -61.63
CA ASP A 628 -1.61 -17.14 -62.63
C ASP A 628 -1.87 -15.64 -62.43
N ILE A 629 -3.04 -15.29 -61.90
CA ILE A 629 -3.45 -13.93 -61.56
C ILE A 629 -4.16 -13.98 -60.22
N ASN A 630 -3.79 -13.14 -59.27
CA ASN A 630 -4.49 -12.98 -58.00
C ASN A 630 -5.44 -11.78 -58.05
N ILE A 631 -6.57 -11.84 -57.35
CA ILE A 631 -7.46 -10.68 -57.21
C ILE A 631 -7.86 -10.40 -55.77
N ALA A 632 -7.97 -9.12 -55.43
CA ALA A 632 -8.54 -8.66 -54.17
C ALA A 632 -9.62 -7.61 -54.43
N VAL A 633 -10.86 -7.96 -54.11
CA VAL A 633 -12.02 -7.11 -54.37
C VAL A 633 -12.56 -6.58 -53.05
N LEU A 634 -12.67 -5.26 -52.94
CA LEU A 634 -13.20 -4.53 -51.79
C LEU A 634 -13.93 -3.27 -52.28
N HIS A 635 -15.01 -2.88 -51.59
CA HIS A 635 -15.61 -1.56 -51.83
C HIS A 635 -14.69 -0.43 -51.33
N ASP A 636 -14.62 0.69 -52.05
CA ASP A 636 -13.86 1.87 -51.61
C ASP A 636 -14.70 2.66 -50.60
N ASP A 637 -14.68 2.21 -49.35
CA ASP A 637 -15.32 2.87 -48.21
C ASP A 637 -14.32 3.03 -47.05
N LYS A 638 -14.72 3.76 -46.00
CA LYS A 638 -13.86 4.08 -44.85
C LYS A 638 -13.33 2.84 -44.14
N VAL A 639 -14.11 1.77 -44.02
CA VAL A 639 -13.74 0.55 -43.28
C VAL A 639 -12.77 -0.27 -44.13
N ASN A 640 -13.12 -0.52 -45.40
CA ASN A 640 -12.28 -1.26 -46.34
C ASN A 640 -10.99 -0.50 -46.71
N ALA A 641 -10.98 0.83 -46.64
CA ALA A 641 -9.78 1.65 -46.77
C ALA A 641 -8.71 1.34 -45.71
N CYS A 642 -9.12 0.89 -44.52
CA CYS A 642 -8.22 0.54 -43.44
C CYS A 642 -7.66 -0.90 -43.54
N LYS A 643 -8.19 -1.72 -44.47
CA LYS A 643 -7.76 -3.12 -44.61
C LYS A 643 -6.37 -3.23 -45.22
N SER A 644 -5.63 -4.19 -44.69
CA SER A 644 -4.26 -4.47 -45.12
C SER A 644 -4.17 -5.15 -46.49
N GLU A 645 -3.00 -4.98 -47.09
CA GLU A 645 -2.60 -5.40 -48.42
C GLU A 645 -2.09 -6.86 -48.49
N LEU A 646 -2.46 -7.70 -47.50
CA LEU A 646 -1.98 -9.09 -47.36
C LEU A 646 -2.06 -9.86 -48.68
N LYS A 647 -3.22 -9.79 -49.34
CA LYS A 647 -3.48 -10.52 -50.60
C LYS A 647 -2.52 -10.15 -51.72
N TRP A 648 -2.00 -8.92 -51.74
CA TRP A 648 -1.06 -8.47 -52.77
C TRP A 648 0.34 -9.02 -52.51
N PHE A 649 0.93 -8.78 -51.34
CA PHE A 649 2.32 -9.22 -51.11
C PHE A 649 2.44 -10.74 -50.91
N GLU A 650 1.41 -11.42 -50.42
CA GLU A 650 1.42 -12.89 -50.33
C GLU A 650 1.41 -13.54 -51.73
N ALA A 651 0.63 -13.00 -52.66
CA ALA A 651 0.69 -13.42 -54.07
C ALA A 651 2.04 -13.03 -54.70
N GLY A 652 2.55 -11.85 -54.35
CA GLY A 652 3.88 -11.38 -54.72
C GLY A 652 4.98 -12.35 -54.31
N CYS A 653 4.90 -13.00 -53.15
CA CYS A 653 5.87 -14.01 -52.71
C CYS A 653 6.08 -15.13 -53.76
N PHE A 654 5.03 -15.46 -54.51
CA PHE A 654 5.03 -16.49 -55.56
C PHE A 654 5.26 -15.94 -56.98
N GLY A 655 5.59 -14.66 -57.12
CA GLY A 655 5.73 -13.99 -58.40
C GLY A 655 4.41 -13.86 -59.16
N ILE A 656 3.28 -13.73 -58.47
CA ILE A 656 1.94 -13.69 -59.06
C ILE A 656 1.45 -12.23 -59.11
N PRO A 657 1.11 -11.70 -60.31
CA PRO A 657 0.56 -10.36 -60.42
C PRO A 657 -0.85 -10.30 -59.83
N SER A 658 -1.22 -9.14 -59.26
CA SER A 658 -2.54 -8.93 -58.68
C SER A 658 -3.33 -7.82 -59.38
N VAL A 659 -4.65 -8.03 -59.53
CA VAL A 659 -5.61 -6.96 -59.86
C VAL A 659 -6.46 -6.68 -58.62
N LEU A 660 -6.46 -5.44 -58.16
CA LEU A 660 -6.95 -5.06 -56.84
C LEU A 660 -7.97 -3.92 -56.99
N SER A 661 -8.97 -3.88 -56.12
CA SER A 661 -9.81 -2.69 -55.99
C SER A 661 -8.94 -1.48 -55.64
N SER A 662 -9.23 -0.32 -56.24
CA SER A 662 -8.60 0.95 -55.89
C SER A 662 -9.12 1.45 -54.54
N THR A 663 -8.77 0.80 -53.43
CA THR A 663 -9.05 1.32 -52.08
C THR A 663 -7.90 2.20 -51.59
N ALA A 664 -8.11 3.01 -50.55
CA ALA A 664 -7.09 3.95 -50.07
C ALA A 664 -5.74 3.29 -49.73
N ASN A 665 -5.73 2.15 -49.03
CA ASN A 665 -4.48 1.44 -48.72
C ASN A 665 -3.81 0.85 -49.96
N TYR A 666 -4.56 0.33 -50.94
CA TYR A 666 -3.95 -0.16 -52.17
C TYR A 666 -3.36 0.96 -53.03
N ARG A 667 -3.99 2.15 -53.07
CA ARG A 667 -3.41 3.34 -53.74
C ARG A 667 -2.12 3.83 -53.09
N ASP A 668 -1.98 3.62 -51.79
CA ASP A 668 -0.79 4.00 -51.02
C ASP A 668 0.36 3.01 -51.22
N VAL A 669 0.05 1.71 -51.40
CA VAL A 669 1.06 0.65 -51.48
C VAL A 669 1.44 0.27 -52.91
N VAL A 670 0.48 0.13 -53.81
CA VAL A 670 0.64 -0.52 -55.12
C VAL A 670 0.93 0.54 -56.18
N LYS A 671 1.93 0.26 -57.03
CA LYS A 671 2.25 1.09 -58.19
C LYS A 671 1.53 0.51 -59.40
N ASP A 672 0.44 1.18 -59.78
CA ASP A 672 -0.44 0.75 -60.87
C ASP A 672 0.34 0.52 -62.18
N GLY A 673 0.17 -0.67 -62.76
CA GLY A 673 0.85 -1.12 -63.97
C GLY A 673 2.29 -1.61 -63.78
N GLU A 674 2.91 -1.41 -62.61
CA GLU A 674 4.28 -1.85 -62.32
C GLU A 674 4.31 -3.15 -61.49
N ASP A 675 3.69 -3.13 -60.31
CA ASP A 675 3.69 -4.26 -59.35
C ASP A 675 2.28 -4.74 -58.96
N GLY A 676 1.27 -4.21 -59.64
CA GLY A 676 -0.12 -4.62 -59.56
C GLY A 676 -0.98 -3.72 -60.45
N PHE A 677 -2.26 -4.04 -60.59
CA PHE A 677 -3.22 -3.18 -61.27
C PHE A 677 -4.31 -2.76 -60.30
N LEU A 678 -4.66 -1.47 -60.29
CA LEU A 678 -5.75 -0.91 -59.53
C LEU A 678 -6.97 -0.72 -60.45
N ALA A 679 -8.12 -1.19 -60.00
CA ALA A 679 -9.36 -1.08 -60.77
C ALA A 679 -10.49 -0.49 -59.92
N THR A 680 -11.24 0.44 -60.51
CA THR A 680 -12.39 1.12 -59.90
C THR A 680 -13.66 0.81 -60.68
N THR A 681 -13.56 0.65 -62.00
CA THR A 681 -14.70 0.38 -62.90
C THR A 681 -14.63 -1.02 -63.50
N GLU A 682 -15.77 -1.54 -63.95
CA GLU A 682 -15.84 -2.83 -64.68
C GLU A 682 -14.85 -2.87 -65.86
N GLU A 683 -14.73 -1.76 -66.61
CA GLU A 683 -13.87 -1.70 -67.78
C GLU A 683 -12.37 -1.75 -67.42
N GLU A 684 -11.97 -1.14 -66.29
CA GLU A 684 -10.61 -1.24 -65.77
C GLU A 684 -10.30 -2.67 -65.29
N TRP A 685 -11.23 -3.28 -64.55
CA TRP A 685 -11.13 -4.69 -64.14
C TRP A 685 -10.97 -5.60 -65.36
N TYR A 686 -11.80 -5.41 -66.38
CA TYR A 686 -11.74 -6.19 -67.61
C TYR A 686 -10.41 -6.02 -68.32
N ARG A 687 -9.94 -4.77 -68.53
CA ARG A 687 -8.66 -4.51 -69.21
C ARG A 687 -7.47 -5.11 -68.47
N ALA A 688 -7.39 -4.90 -67.15
CA ALA A 688 -6.29 -5.44 -66.35
C ALA A 688 -6.25 -6.97 -66.40
N LEU A 689 -7.41 -7.62 -66.19
CA LEU A 689 -7.52 -9.07 -66.25
C LEU A 689 -7.26 -9.61 -67.66
N LYS A 690 -7.78 -8.96 -68.71
CA LYS A 690 -7.59 -9.38 -70.11
C LYS A 690 -6.14 -9.25 -70.55
N ASN A 691 -5.49 -8.11 -70.25
CA ASN A 691 -4.07 -7.90 -70.55
C ASN A 691 -3.19 -8.93 -69.86
N LEU A 692 -3.47 -9.22 -68.58
CA LEU A 692 -2.77 -10.27 -67.86
C LEU A 692 -3.10 -11.65 -68.39
N ALA A 693 -4.31 -11.94 -68.85
CA ALA A 693 -4.64 -13.24 -69.45
C ALA A 693 -3.92 -13.44 -70.80
N ASP A 694 -3.85 -12.40 -71.64
CA ASP A 694 -3.28 -12.49 -72.99
C ASP A 694 -1.75 -12.51 -73.01
N SER A 695 -1.08 -11.87 -72.04
CA SER A 695 0.38 -11.69 -72.06
C SER A 695 1.08 -12.39 -70.89
N GLN A 696 1.73 -13.52 -71.18
CA GLN A 696 2.60 -14.20 -70.22
C GLN A 696 3.79 -13.32 -69.80
N ALA A 697 4.36 -12.55 -70.72
CA ALA A 697 5.48 -11.65 -70.44
C ALA A 697 5.07 -10.56 -69.43
N LEU A 698 3.86 -9.98 -69.59
CA LEU A 698 3.34 -9.00 -68.64
C LEU A 698 3.10 -9.61 -67.25
N ARG A 699 2.53 -10.83 -67.20
CA ARG A 699 2.36 -11.54 -65.91
C ARG A 699 3.69 -11.73 -65.18
N GLN A 700 4.73 -12.16 -65.90
CA GLN A 700 6.06 -12.35 -65.34
C GLN A 700 6.68 -11.02 -64.89
N GLN A 701 6.57 -9.97 -65.69
CA GLN A 701 7.12 -8.65 -65.35
C GLN A 701 6.48 -8.09 -64.07
N VAL A 702 5.14 -8.01 -64.01
CA VAL A 702 4.42 -7.44 -62.87
C VAL A 702 4.55 -8.34 -61.64
N GLY A 703 4.48 -9.66 -61.82
CA GLY A 703 4.68 -10.63 -60.75
C GLY A 703 6.08 -10.56 -60.12
N GLN A 704 7.13 -10.43 -60.94
CA GLN A 704 8.51 -10.27 -60.46
C GLN A 704 8.73 -8.93 -59.73
N ALA A 705 8.12 -7.84 -60.23
CA ALA A 705 8.16 -6.54 -59.56
C ALA A 705 7.49 -6.61 -58.18
N ALA A 706 6.31 -7.24 -58.08
CA ALA A 706 5.61 -7.47 -56.81
C ALA A 706 6.43 -8.35 -55.85
N GLN A 707 7.03 -9.44 -56.35
CA GLN A 707 7.90 -10.32 -55.57
C GLN A 707 9.10 -9.59 -55.00
N LYS A 708 9.78 -8.79 -55.83
CA LYS A 708 10.92 -7.99 -55.42
C LYS A 708 10.53 -7.01 -54.31
N ARG A 709 9.39 -6.32 -54.44
CA ARG A 709 8.91 -5.41 -53.39
C ARG A 709 8.49 -6.11 -52.12
N ALA A 710 7.82 -7.27 -52.20
CA ALA A 710 7.52 -8.06 -51.00
C ALA A 710 8.82 -8.44 -50.26
N GLN A 711 9.88 -8.78 -50.99
CA GLN A 711 11.17 -9.09 -50.40
C GLN A 711 11.89 -7.86 -49.81
N ASP A 712 11.91 -6.75 -50.55
CA ASP A 712 12.65 -5.55 -50.16
C ASP A 712 11.94 -4.76 -49.04
N ASP A 713 10.60 -4.64 -49.09
CA ASP A 713 9.83 -3.76 -48.20
C ASP A 713 9.13 -4.51 -47.04
N TYR A 714 8.77 -5.80 -47.23
CA TYR A 714 7.94 -6.57 -46.27
C TYR A 714 8.71 -7.67 -45.53
N SER A 715 9.99 -7.87 -45.81
CA SER A 715 10.79 -8.88 -45.09
C SER A 715 10.88 -8.59 -43.59
N LEU A 716 11.17 -9.65 -42.82
CA LEU A 716 11.43 -9.56 -41.38
C LEU A 716 12.45 -8.47 -41.06
N GLN A 717 13.55 -8.44 -41.82
CA GLN A 717 14.63 -7.47 -41.65
C GLN A 717 14.16 -6.03 -41.94
N ALA A 718 13.43 -5.80 -43.04
CA ALA A 718 13.03 -4.47 -43.45
C ALA A 718 12.05 -3.82 -42.46
N LEU A 719 10.97 -4.54 -42.12
CA LEU A 719 9.96 -4.04 -41.19
C LEU A 719 10.47 -4.00 -39.75
N GLY A 720 11.26 -4.99 -39.32
CA GLY A 720 11.94 -4.99 -38.03
C GLY A 720 12.86 -3.79 -37.86
N SER A 721 13.71 -3.53 -38.85
CA SER A 721 14.65 -2.40 -38.81
C SER A 721 13.91 -1.06 -38.78
N LYS A 722 12.82 -0.93 -39.55
CA LYS A 722 12.01 0.30 -39.58
C LYS A 722 11.33 0.58 -38.24
N LEU A 723 10.74 -0.44 -37.61
CA LEU A 723 10.06 -0.28 -36.33
C LEU A 723 11.07 0.02 -35.20
N ALA A 724 12.17 -0.73 -35.15
CA ALA A 724 13.24 -0.50 -34.19
C ALA A 724 13.84 0.91 -34.34
N ALA A 725 14.12 1.35 -35.58
CA ALA A 725 14.61 2.71 -35.85
C ALA A 725 13.60 3.78 -35.40
N THR A 726 12.31 3.60 -35.70
CA THR A 726 11.26 4.53 -35.26
C THR A 726 11.21 4.67 -33.74
N LEU A 727 11.31 3.54 -33.04
CA LEU A 727 11.33 3.51 -31.57
C LEU A 727 12.59 4.18 -31.01
N ASP A 728 13.76 3.82 -31.53
CA ASP A 728 15.04 4.36 -31.07
C ASP A 728 15.15 5.87 -31.37
N ASP A 729 14.68 6.33 -32.54
CA ASP A 729 14.62 7.76 -32.89
C ASP A 729 13.66 8.54 -32.00
N PHE A 730 12.50 7.96 -31.68
CA PHE A 730 11.55 8.56 -30.74
C PHE A 730 12.19 8.77 -29.37
N VAL A 731 12.84 7.74 -28.83
CA VAL A 731 13.52 7.82 -27.53
C VAL A 731 14.69 8.80 -27.56
N ARG A 732 15.53 8.76 -28.61
CA ARG A 732 16.60 9.77 -28.83
C ARG A 732 16.05 11.20 -28.89
N GLY A 733 14.88 11.39 -29.48
CA GLY A 733 14.21 12.69 -29.58
C GLY A 733 13.82 13.27 -28.22
N ILE A 734 13.47 12.41 -27.26
CA ILE A 734 13.08 12.79 -25.90
C ILE A 734 14.31 12.97 -25.00
N GLN A 735 15.33 12.12 -25.15
CA GLN A 735 16.51 12.06 -24.28
C GLN A 735 17.64 13.01 -24.68
N LYS A 736 17.36 14.17 -25.27
CA LYS A 736 18.38 15.17 -25.66
C LYS A 736 19.13 15.84 -24.49
N ALA A 737 18.89 15.40 -23.26
CA ALA A 737 19.50 15.96 -22.07
C ALA A 737 21.00 15.57 -21.97
N LYS A 738 21.76 16.35 -21.18
CA LYS A 738 23.13 16.01 -20.79
C LYS A 738 23.17 14.58 -20.23
N PRO A 739 24.18 13.75 -20.59
CA PRO A 739 24.32 12.42 -19.99
C PRO A 739 24.47 12.56 -18.48
N ARG A 740 23.61 11.83 -17.74
CA ARG A 740 23.58 11.79 -16.28
C ARG A 740 24.10 10.45 -15.82
N LYS A 741 24.82 10.43 -14.69
CA LYS A 741 25.28 9.18 -14.10
C LYS A 741 24.10 8.47 -13.44
N LYS A 742 23.81 7.24 -13.88
CA LYS A 742 22.66 6.48 -13.43
C LYS A 742 23.01 5.65 -12.18
N ILE A 743 22.32 5.93 -11.09
CA ILE A 743 22.53 5.29 -9.79
C ILE A 743 21.32 4.44 -9.43
N ALA A 744 21.55 3.15 -9.21
CA ALA A 744 20.56 2.28 -8.57
C ALA A 744 20.77 2.30 -7.05
N LEU A 745 19.86 2.95 -6.33
CA LEU A 745 19.83 2.88 -4.87
C LEU A 745 19.05 1.63 -4.45
N VAL A 746 19.65 0.80 -3.62
CA VAL A 746 19.05 -0.46 -3.19
C VAL A 746 18.95 -0.48 -1.68
N ASN A 747 17.75 -0.67 -1.15
CA ASN A 747 17.51 -0.71 0.28
C ASN A 747 16.36 -1.65 0.63
N VAL A 748 16.37 -2.32 1.78
CA VAL A 748 15.28 -3.23 2.17
C VAL A 748 13.91 -2.58 2.09
N PHE A 749 13.75 -1.34 2.59
CA PHE A 749 12.49 -0.61 2.52
C PHE A 749 12.72 0.82 2.05
N PHE A 750 11.79 1.33 1.26
CA PHE A 750 11.85 2.68 0.70
C PHE A 750 10.46 3.33 0.74
N PRO A 751 10.39 4.67 0.89
CA PRO A 751 9.12 5.40 0.84
C PRO A 751 8.16 4.92 -0.25
N PRO A 752 6.87 4.79 0.07
CA PRO A 752 6.26 5.19 1.34
C PRO A 752 6.55 4.26 2.53
N GLN A 753 7.07 3.05 2.31
CA GLN A 753 7.42 2.11 3.39
C GLN A 753 8.83 2.43 3.92
N ALA A 754 8.97 3.42 4.80
CA ALA A 754 10.25 3.71 5.46
C ALA A 754 10.21 3.27 6.93
N ILE A 755 10.99 2.23 7.28
CA ILE A 755 10.96 1.60 8.61
C ILE A 755 12.36 1.60 9.24
N GLY A 756 12.54 2.44 10.26
CA GLY A 756 13.78 2.53 11.03
C GLY A 756 14.74 3.63 10.57
N GLY A 757 15.86 3.77 11.28
CA GLY A 757 16.83 4.85 11.05
C GLY A 757 17.57 4.76 9.72
N ALA A 758 18.03 3.57 9.34
CA ALA A 758 18.80 3.38 8.10
C ALA A 758 17.96 3.65 6.85
N THR A 759 16.71 3.19 6.80
CA THR A 759 15.80 3.46 5.68
C THR A 759 15.47 4.95 5.55
N ARG A 760 15.37 5.66 6.69
CA ARG A 760 15.16 7.11 6.68
C ARG A 760 16.37 7.85 6.12
N VAL A 761 17.58 7.48 6.51
CA VAL A 761 18.80 8.09 5.96
C VAL A 761 18.87 7.91 4.44
N VAL A 762 18.48 6.75 3.92
CA VAL A 762 18.41 6.53 2.47
C VAL A 762 17.37 7.44 1.81
N ALA A 763 16.20 7.62 2.44
CA ALA A 763 15.18 8.54 1.96
C ALA A 763 15.66 10.01 2.00
N ASP A 764 16.29 10.45 3.09
CA ASP A 764 16.87 11.79 3.22
C ASP A 764 17.93 12.02 2.13
N ASN A 765 18.87 11.09 1.95
CA ASN A 765 19.89 11.18 0.89
C ASN A 765 19.26 11.21 -0.52
N PHE A 766 18.22 10.40 -0.74
CA PHE A 766 17.48 10.40 -2.00
C PHE A 766 16.87 11.78 -2.28
N SER A 767 16.16 12.39 -1.33
CA SER A 767 15.55 13.71 -1.49
C SER A 767 16.61 14.81 -1.75
N GLU A 768 17.79 14.71 -1.13
CA GLU A 768 18.94 15.59 -1.43
C GLU A 768 19.47 15.37 -2.86
N PHE A 769 19.58 14.12 -3.33
CA PHE A 769 19.96 13.83 -4.72
C PHE A 769 18.95 14.39 -5.72
N ARG A 770 17.65 14.30 -5.42
CA ARG A 770 16.59 14.84 -6.27
C ARG A 770 16.56 16.36 -6.31
N SER A 771 16.76 17.01 -5.17
CA SER A 771 16.69 18.48 -5.08
C SER A 771 17.95 19.17 -5.57
N ALA A 772 19.14 18.67 -5.22
CA ALA A 772 20.41 19.34 -5.49
C ALA A 772 21.19 18.77 -6.68
N TYR A 773 20.94 17.52 -7.10
CA TYR A 773 21.78 16.81 -8.06
C TYR A 773 21.01 16.13 -9.22
N ALA A 774 19.74 16.47 -9.45
CA ALA A 774 18.93 15.84 -10.51
C ALA A 774 19.41 16.13 -11.96
N GLU A 775 20.21 17.17 -12.15
CA GLU A 775 20.85 17.48 -13.45
C GLU A 775 22.08 16.62 -13.73
N ASP A 776 22.69 16.03 -12.70
CA ASP A 776 23.91 15.23 -12.80
C ASP A 776 23.67 13.73 -12.56
N LEU A 777 22.66 13.38 -11.75
CA LEU A 777 22.30 12.02 -11.36
C LEU A 777 20.93 11.61 -11.91
N ASP A 778 20.84 10.40 -12.45
CA ASP A 778 19.60 9.69 -12.75
C ASP A 778 19.40 8.57 -11.74
N VAL A 779 18.42 8.68 -10.84
CA VAL A 779 18.29 7.74 -9.70
C VAL A 779 17.08 6.84 -9.91
N CYS A 780 17.29 5.53 -9.76
CA CYS A 780 16.21 4.55 -9.60
C CYS A 780 16.40 3.76 -8.30
N VAL A 781 15.33 3.16 -7.80
CA VAL A 781 15.34 2.45 -6.51
C VAL A 781 14.88 1.01 -6.66
N PHE A 782 15.55 0.07 -5.99
CA PHE A 782 15.09 -1.31 -5.81
C PHE A 782 14.88 -1.60 -4.32
N THR A 783 13.70 -2.11 -3.95
CA THR A 783 13.27 -2.29 -2.55
C THR A 783 12.43 -3.54 -2.34
N ALA A 784 12.31 -4.00 -1.09
CA ALA A 784 11.36 -5.04 -0.70
C ALA A 784 9.98 -4.46 -0.34
N ASP A 785 8.95 -5.28 -0.47
CA ASP A 785 7.61 -5.06 0.09
C ASP A 785 7.52 -5.63 1.52
N VAL A 786 7.00 -4.84 2.47
CA VAL A 786 6.86 -5.27 3.87
C VAL A 786 5.62 -6.11 4.16
N GLU A 787 4.56 -5.98 3.35
CA GLU A 787 3.23 -6.52 3.67
C GLU A 787 2.85 -7.75 2.82
N CYS A 788 3.33 -7.82 1.58
CA CYS A 788 2.97 -8.88 0.65
C CYS A 788 3.77 -10.17 0.88
N ARG A 789 3.06 -11.30 0.97
CA ARG A 789 3.64 -12.63 1.22
C ARG A 789 3.77 -13.53 -0.02
N ALA A 790 3.17 -13.13 -1.14
CA ALA A 790 3.40 -13.83 -2.40
C ALA A 790 4.86 -13.56 -2.80
N ALA A 791 5.69 -14.59 -2.97
CA ALA A 791 7.12 -14.40 -3.19
C ALA A 791 7.43 -13.94 -4.63
N HIS A 792 8.49 -13.15 -4.80
CA HIS A 792 9.13 -12.80 -6.08
C HIS A 792 8.23 -12.10 -7.10
N GLN A 793 7.23 -11.36 -6.64
CA GLN A 793 6.42 -10.46 -7.46
C GLN A 793 7.01 -9.05 -7.41
N MET A 794 7.07 -8.39 -8.57
CA MET A 794 7.58 -7.04 -8.68
C MET A 794 6.51 -6.09 -9.21
N THR A 795 6.39 -4.96 -8.51
CA THR A 795 5.60 -3.82 -8.92
C THR A 795 6.51 -2.61 -9.08
N VAL A 796 6.12 -1.69 -9.95
CA VAL A 796 6.83 -0.42 -10.15
C VAL A 796 5.88 0.74 -9.90
N TYR A 797 6.37 1.76 -9.20
CA TYR A 797 5.69 3.02 -8.93
C TYR A 797 6.68 4.19 -9.02
N THR A 798 6.17 5.41 -9.02
CA THR A 798 6.96 6.64 -9.03
C THR A 798 6.94 7.30 -7.65
N TYR A 799 8.10 7.74 -7.19
CA TYR A 799 8.27 8.57 -5.99
C TYR A 799 9.19 9.74 -6.30
N GLU A 800 8.71 10.98 -6.10
CA GLU A 800 9.44 12.23 -6.44
C GLU A 800 10.06 12.24 -7.85
N GLY A 801 9.32 11.68 -8.81
CA GLY A 801 9.72 11.60 -10.23
C GLY A 801 10.73 10.50 -10.57
N CYS A 802 11.07 9.60 -9.62
CA CYS A 802 11.93 8.44 -9.87
C CYS A 802 11.15 7.13 -9.82
N ARG A 803 11.56 6.16 -10.63
CA ARG A 803 11.01 4.81 -10.60
C ARG A 803 11.52 4.04 -9.38
N VAL A 804 10.61 3.42 -8.67
CA VAL A 804 10.88 2.51 -7.56
C VAL A 804 10.33 1.13 -7.91
N TYR A 805 11.22 0.16 -7.92
CA TYR A 805 10.95 -1.25 -8.16
C TYR A 805 10.81 -1.94 -6.80
N ARG A 806 9.59 -2.38 -6.49
CA ARG A 806 9.27 -3.05 -5.24
C ARG A 806 9.03 -4.53 -5.49
N SER A 807 9.90 -5.35 -4.92
CA SER A 807 9.82 -6.80 -5.00
C SER A 807 9.32 -7.40 -3.69
N THR A 808 8.52 -8.45 -3.77
CA THR A 808 8.12 -9.24 -2.63
C THR A 808 9.16 -10.31 -2.32
N THR A 809 9.40 -10.56 -1.04
CA THR A 809 10.45 -11.46 -0.57
C THR A 809 9.90 -12.82 -0.18
N LEU A 810 10.71 -13.87 -0.27
CA LEU A 810 10.33 -15.20 0.19
C LEU A 810 10.37 -15.25 1.71
N TRP A 811 9.21 -15.46 2.34
CA TRP A 811 9.11 -15.57 3.79
C TRP A 811 9.66 -16.91 4.30
N ARG A 812 10.61 -16.87 5.24
CA ARG A 812 11.27 -18.04 5.85
C ARG A 812 11.54 -17.79 7.34
N GLU A 813 11.72 -18.85 8.13
CA GLU A 813 12.24 -18.74 9.50
C GLU A 813 13.64 -18.11 9.47
N HIS A 814 13.92 -17.18 10.40
CA HIS A 814 15.15 -16.37 10.37
C HIS A 814 15.38 -15.67 9.03
N MET A 815 14.34 -15.08 8.43
CA MET A 815 14.38 -14.46 7.09
C MET A 815 15.61 -13.58 6.85
N ASP A 816 15.95 -12.71 7.81
CA ASP A 816 17.09 -11.80 7.68
C ASP A 816 18.45 -12.51 7.79
N TRP A 817 18.52 -13.77 8.24
CA TRP A 817 19.76 -14.53 8.35
C TRP A 817 20.20 -15.12 6.99
N HIS A 818 19.25 -15.53 6.14
CA HIS A 818 19.54 -16.23 4.88
C HIS A 818 20.29 -15.34 3.88
N PRO A 819 21.53 -15.70 3.46
CA PRO A 819 22.29 -14.88 2.52
C PRO A 819 21.87 -15.09 1.06
N LYS A 820 21.15 -16.17 0.72
CA LYS A 820 20.90 -16.60 -0.68
C LYS A 820 19.42 -16.85 -1.02
N ASP A 821 19.03 -16.39 -2.19
CA ASP A 821 17.74 -16.59 -2.86
C ASP A 821 17.93 -16.52 -4.40
N PRO A 822 17.94 -17.67 -5.11
CA PRO A 822 18.16 -17.72 -6.55
C PRO A 822 17.11 -16.96 -7.38
N GLU A 823 15.86 -16.90 -6.93
CA GLU A 823 14.81 -16.17 -7.66
C GLU A 823 14.97 -14.66 -7.47
N MET A 824 15.41 -14.21 -6.29
CA MET A 824 15.75 -12.80 -6.07
C MET A 824 17.00 -12.39 -6.87
N TYR A 825 18.00 -13.27 -7.00
CA TYR A 825 19.12 -13.08 -7.93
C TYR A 825 18.62 -12.84 -9.36
N ARG A 826 17.77 -13.74 -9.88
CA ARG A 826 17.23 -13.67 -11.23
C ARG A 826 16.43 -12.38 -11.46
N LEU A 827 15.57 -12.03 -10.50
CA LEU A 827 14.75 -10.83 -10.57
C LEU A 827 15.60 -9.55 -10.57
N PHE A 828 16.64 -9.48 -9.73
CA PHE A 828 17.55 -8.34 -9.72
C PHE A 828 18.40 -8.28 -10.99
N GLN A 829 18.83 -9.41 -11.54
CA GLN A 829 19.51 -9.45 -12.84
C GLN A 829 18.63 -8.85 -13.95
N GLU A 830 17.35 -9.21 -14.03
CA GLU A 830 16.44 -8.62 -15.02
C GLU A 830 16.26 -7.10 -14.80
N PHE A 831 16.24 -6.64 -13.55
CA PHE A 831 16.25 -5.21 -13.22
C PHE A 831 17.53 -4.52 -13.71
N LEU A 832 18.71 -5.13 -13.54
CA LEU A 832 19.98 -4.58 -14.03
C LEU A 832 20.02 -4.51 -15.57
N GLU A 833 19.50 -5.52 -16.26
CA GLU A 833 19.40 -5.54 -17.73
C GLU A 833 18.44 -4.46 -18.26
N LEU A 834 17.36 -4.19 -17.52
CA LEU A 834 16.41 -3.12 -17.83
C LEU A 834 17.03 -1.75 -17.61
N GLU A 835 17.46 -1.46 -16.38
CA GLU A 835 17.84 -0.12 -15.94
C GLU A 835 19.26 0.26 -16.36
N LYS A 836 20.16 -0.70 -16.58
CA LYS A 836 21.57 -0.49 -16.95
C LYS A 836 22.24 0.63 -16.11
N PRO A 837 22.26 0.53 -14.77
CA PRO A 837 22.86 1.56 -13.92
C PRO A 837 24.38 1.63 -14.09
N ASP A 838 24.95 2.83 -13.98
CA ASP A 838 26.40 3.06 -13.98
C ASP A 838 27.06 2.67 -12.65
N LEU A 839 26.29 2.72 -11.55
CA LEU A 839 26.73 2.37 -10.20
C LEU A 839 25.53 1.90 -9.37
N ILE A 840 25.75 0.90 -8.53
CA ILE A 840 24.75 0.42 -7.57
C ILE A 840 25.20 0.76 -6.15
N HIS A 841 24.32 1.33 -5.34
CA HIS A 841 24.59 1.63 -3.94
C HIS A 841 23.66 0.83 -3.03
N PHE A 842 24.22 -0.18 -2.36
CA PHE A 842 23.51 -1.04 -1.45
C PHE A 842 23.48 -0.49 -0.02
N HIS A 843 22.29 -0.54 0.57
CA HIS A 843 21.99 -0.29 1.98
C HIS A 843 21.11 -1.43 2.48
N CYS A 844 21.30 -1.87 3.74
CA CYS A 844 20.43 -2.83 4.45
C CYS A 844 19.70 -3.82 3.52
N VAL A 845 20.40 -4.81 2.94
CA VAL A 845 19.84 -5.70 1.91
C VAL A 845 19.31 -7.03 2.46
N GLN A 846 19.22 -7.17 3.78
CA GLN A 846 19.06 -8.48 4.45
C GLN A 846 17.87 -9.30 3.92
N ARG A 847 16.69 -8.67 3.75
CA ARG A 847 15.50 -9.35 3.20
C ARG A 847 15.55 -9.62 1.70
N LEU A 848 16.30 -8.80 0.98
CA LEU A 848 16.57 -9.02 -0.44
C LEU A 848 17.70 -10.04 -0.63
N THR A 849 18.36 -10.47 0.45
CA THR A 849 19.51 -11.37 0.50
C THR A 849 20.77 -10.80 -0.17
N ALA A 850 21.91 -11.47 0.01
CA ALA A 850 23.15 -11.08 -0.65
C ALA A 850 23.15 -11.40 -2.16
N SER A 851 22.17 -12.16 -2.63
CA SER A 851 22.05 -12.58 -4.03
C SER A 851 21.90 -11.40 -5.00
N ILE A 852 21.33 -10.27 -4.57
CA ILE A 852 21.28 -9.06 -5.41
C ILE A 852 22.67 -8.42 -5.58
N VAL A 853 23.54 -8.55 -4.57
CA VAL A 853 24.92 -8.05 -4.60
C VAL A 853 25.78 -8.99 -5.42
N GLU A 854 25.51 -10.29 -5.33
CA GLU A 854 26.09 -11.30 -6.22
C GLU A 854 25.73 -11.03 -7.69
N ALA A 855 24.45 -10.78 -8.00
CA ALA A 855 24.02 -10.42 -9.34
C ALA A 855 24.71 -9.15 -9.88
N ALA A 856 24.92 -8.12 -9.04
CA ALA A 856 25.69 -6.94 -9.42
C ALA A 856 27.15 -7.26 -9.77
N ARG A 857 27.82 -8.06 -8.93
CA ARG A 857 29.21 -8.52 -9.16
C ARG A 857 29.31 -9.29 -10.46
N ASP A 858 28.41 -10.24 -10.68
CA ASP A 858 28.44 -11.14 -11.83
C ASP A 858 28.07 -10.42 -13.14
N ALA A 859 27.18 -9.43 -13.07
CA ALA A 859 26.90 -8.50 -14.16
C ALA A 859 28.03 -7.50 -14.44
N LYS A 860 29.09 -7.48 -13.60
CA LYS A 860 30.25 -6.57 -13.68
C LYS A 860 29.87 -5.09 -13.63
N ILE A 861 28.78 -4.77 -12.95
CA ILE A 861 28.39 -3.38 -12.67
C ILE A 861 29.09 -2.97 -11.37
N PRO A 862 29.82 -1.85 -11.33
CA PRO A 862 30.46 -1.40 -10.10
C PRO A 862 29.40 -1.13 -9.05
N TYR A 863 29.70 -1.53 -7.81
CA TYR A 863 28.81 -1.28 -6.69
C TYR A 863 29.58 -0.86 -5.45
N MET A 864 28.85 -0.23 -4.55
CA MET A 864 29.32 0.14 -3.22
C MET A 864 28.28 -0.27 -2.18
N VAL A 865 28.76 -0.48 -0.95
CA VAL A 865 27.93 -0.90 0.18
C VAL A 865 28.13 0.08 1.32
N THR A 866 27.07 0.73 1.78
CA THR A 866 27.08 1.44 3.07
C THR A 866 26.56 0.53 4.16
N ILE A 867 27.44 0.21 5.09
CA ILE A 867 27.19 -0.70 6.20
C ILE A 867 26.55 0.05 7.36
N HIS A 868 25.33 -0.35 7.70
CA HIS A 868 24.52 0.20 8.80
C HIS A 868 24.43 -0.71 10.03
N ASP A 869 24.88 -1.96 9.94
CA ASP A 869 24.80 -2.95 11.02
C ASP A 869 25.82 -4.09 10.82
N ALA A 870 25.87 -5.08 11.72
CA ALA A 870 26.89 -6.13 11.72
C ALA A 870 26.52 -7.36 10.87
N TRP A 871 25.44 -7.30 10.09
CA TRP A 871 24.91 -8.45 9.34
C TRP A 871 25.95 -9.12 8.42
N TRP A 872 26.86 -8.35 7.85
CA TRP A 872 27.91 -8.84 6.94
C TRP A 872 29.00 -9.67 7.63
N ILE A 873 29.19 -9.51 8.95
CA ILE A 873 30.31 -10.10 9.69
C ILE A 873 29.85 -11.00 10.85
N SER A 874 28.56 -10.97 11.21
CA SER A 874 27.98 -11.70 12.33
C SER A 874 26.65 -12.35 11.97
N ASP A 875 26.33 -13.44 12.66
CA ASP A 875 24.99 -14.06 12.66
C ASP A 875 23.95 -13.22 13.41
N PHE A 876 24.42 -12.29 14.27
CA PHE A 876 23.59 -11.38 15.05
C PHE A 876 23.77 -9.96 14.52
N GLN A 877 22.77 -9.44 13.82
CA GLN A 877 22.78 -8.10 13.20
C GLN A 877 23.23 -6.99 14.17
N PHE A 878 22.86 -7.11 15.44
CA PHE A 878 23.17 -6.15 16.49
C PHE A 878 24.28 -6.60 17.45
N LEU A 879 25.07 -7.63 17.10
CA LEU A 879 26.16 -8.14 17.95
C LEU A 879 25.71 -8.54 19.36
N VAL A 880 24.45 -8.92 19.52
CA VAL A 880 23.88 -9.45 20.76
C VAL A 880 23.15 -10.74 20.43
N ASP A 881 23.49 -11.82 21.12
CA ASP A 881 22.78 -13.09 20.97
C ASP A 881 21.49 -13.14 21.80
N HIS A 882 20.78 -14.27 21.73
CA HIS A 882 19.50 -14.44 22.42
C HIS A 882 19.64 -14.58 23.95
N ASN A 883 20.86 -14.79 24.45
CA ASN A 883 21.18 -14.83 25.88
C ASN A 883 21.72 -13.47 26.38
N SER A 884 21.54 -12.40 25.59
CA SER A 884 22.01 -11.04 25.88
C SER A 884 23.52 -10.91 26.01
N LYS A 885 24.33 -11.87 25.53
CA LYS A 885 25.79 -11.71 25.44
C LYS A 885 26.13 -10.80 24.27
N VAL A 886 26.96 -9.81 24.55
CA VAL A 886 27.40 -8.77 23.60
C VAL A 886 28.76 -9.15 23.01
N TYR A 887 28.91 -8.96 21.70
CA TYR A 887 30.14 -9.20 20.95
C TYR A 887 30.75 -7.86 20.49
N PRO A 888 31.46 -7.13 21.36
CA PRO A 888 31.86 -5.74 21.10
C PRO A 888 32.78 -5.58 19.90
N ASP A 889 33.56 -6.61 19.59
CA ASP A 889 34.51 -6.65 18.48
C ASP A 889 33.98 -7.45 17.28
N GLY A 890 32.71 -7.89 17.29
CA GLY A 890 32.21 -8.87 16.33
C GLY A 890 32.78 -10.26 16.58
N HIS A 891 33.22 -10.94 15.51
CA HIS A 891 33.78 -12.30 15.56
C HIS A 891 35.13 -12.38 14.83
N PRO A 892 36.17 -11.70 15.33
CA PRO A 892 37.48 -11.67 14.69
C PRO A 892 38.21 -13.02 14.77
N ASP A 893 37.93 -13.81 15.81
CA ASP A 893 38.45 -15.18 15.95
C ASP A 893 37.44 -16.18 15.35
N PRO A 894 37.78 -16.86 14.23
CA PRO A 894 36.88 -17.85 13.62
C PRO A 894 36.69 -19.11 14.47
N TYR A 895 37.52 -19.32 15.51
CA TYR A 895 37.44 -20.46 16.42
C TYR A 895 36.70 -20.15 17.72
N GLU A 896 36.31 -18.90 17.97
CA GLU A 896 35.50 -18.56 19.13
C GLU A 896 34.17 -19.32 19.09
N LEU A 897 33.82 -19.96 20.20
CA LEU A 897 32.52 -20.59 20.35
C LEU A 897 31.44 -19.51 20.35
N ILE A 898 30.67 -19.48 19.29
CA ILE A 898 29.53 -18.59 19.11
C ILE A 898 28.24 -19.38 19.26
N GLU A 899 27.27 -18.74 19.89
CA GLU A 899 25.92 -19.28 19.97
C GLU A 899 25.26 -19.24 18.61
N MET A 900 24.62 -20.34 18.21
CA MET A 900 23.94 -20.43 16.93
C MET A 900 22.50 -19.94 17.03
N PRO A 901 21.98 -19.24 16.00
CA PRO A 901 20.54 -19.11 15.84
C PRO A 901 19.87 -20.49 15.82
N THR A 902 18.61 -20.54 16.28
CA THR A 902 17.82 -21.77 16.27
C THR A 902 17.83 -22.40 14.88
N ASN A 903 17.95 -23.73 14.82
CA ASN A 903 17.98 -24.51 13.58
C ASN A 903 19.15 -24.23 12.62
N MET A 904 20.14 -23.42 12.97
CA MET A 904 21.35 -23.17 12.15
C MET A 904 22.56 -23.94 12.67
N THR A 905 23.45 -24.35 11.77
CA THR A 905 24.72 -25.02 12.15
C THR A 905 25.90 -24.04 12.10
N LEU A 906 26.96 -24.38 12.83
CA LEU A 906 28.22 -23.63 12.76
C LEU A 906 28.81 -23.63 11.34
N ALA A 907 28.62 -24.71 10.58
CA ALA A 907 29.06 -24.78 9.19
C ALA A 907 28.34 -23.74 8.33
N ASP A 908 27.02 -23.59 8.50
CA ASP A 908 26.23 -22.62 7.75
C ASP A 908 26.65 -21.18 8.11
N SER A 909 26.91 -20.89 9.40
CA SER A 909 27.45 -19.59 9.86
C SER A 909 28.80 -19.26 9.23
N ILE A 910 29.72 -20.22 9.17
CA ILE A 910 31.06 -20.03 8.59
C ILE A 910 30.93 -19.74 7.09
N GLU A 911 30.14 -20.53 6.37
CA GLU A 911 29.89 -20.32 4.94
C GLU A 911 29.25 -18.96 4.67
N ARG A 912 28.21 -18.61 5.42
CA ARG A 912 27.53 -17.32 5.34
C ARG A 912 28.51 -16.17 5.53
N ARG A 913 29.28 -16.15 6.62
CA ARG A 913 30.22 -15.06 6.90
C ARG A 913 31.33 -14.94 5.85
N ARG A 914 31.81 -16.07 5.30
CA ARG A 914 32.76 -16.07 4.18
C ARG A 914 32.14 -15.39 2.96
N ASP A 915 30.98 -15.88 2.51
CA ASP A 915 30.32 -15.41 1.29
C ASP A 915 29.98 -13.91 1.35
N LEU A 916 29.48 -13.44 2.51
CA LEU A 916 29.19 -12.02 2.72
C LEU A 916 30.44 -11.15 2.70
N LYS A 917 31.55 -11.60 3.30
CA LYS A 917 32.83 -10.87 3.26
C LYS A 917 33.41 -10.81 1.85
N ASP A 918 33.32 -11.89 1.08
CA ASP A 918 33.81 -11.95 -0.31
C ASP A 918 33.10 -10.91 -1.21
N LEU A 919 31.80 -10.68 -0.97
CA LEU A 919 31.05 -9.61 -1.64
C LEU A 919 31.55 -8.22 -1.22
N LEU A 920 31.80 -7.98 0.07
CA LEU A 920 32.40 -6.71 0.51
C LEU A 920 33.79 -6.47 -0.11
N HIS A 921 34.62 -7.51 -0.23
CA HIS A 921 35.92 -7.41 -0.88
C HIS A 921 35.85 -7.12 -2.39
N SER A 922 34.75 -7.51 -3.03
CA SER A 922 34.50 -7.26 -4.46
C SER A 922 33.89 -5.88 -4.73
N ALA A 923 33.43 -5.16 -3.69
CA ALA A 923 32.84 -3.84 -3.84
C ALA A 923 33.88 -2.81 -4.29
N SER A 924 33.46 -1.85 -5.13
CA SER A 924 34.30 -0.72 -5.52
C SER A 924 34.65 0.17 -4.33
N ARG A 925 33.70 0.31 -3.39
CA ARG A 925 33.88 0.98 -2.10
C ARG A 925 33.02 0.32 -1.03
N VAL A 926 33.57 0.20 0.18
CA VAL A 926 32.84 -0.19 1.38
C VAL A 926 32.83 1.01 2.31
N LEU A 927 31.63 1.50 2.62
CA LEU A 927 31.40 2.61 3.51
C LEU A 927 30.79 2.14 4.83
N THR A 928 30.96 2.94 5.87
CA THR A 928 30.20 2.83 7.11
C THR A 928 29.91 4.21 7.69
N VAL A 929 29.12 4.23 8.75
CA VAL A 929 28.49 5.44 9.29
C VAL A 929 29.21 6.01 10.52
N SER A 930 30.18 5.29 11.10
CA SER A 930 30.97 5.76 12.25
C SER A 930 32.39 5.19 12.27
N ASN A 931 33.30 5.85 12.97
CA ASN A 931 34.69 5.37 13.09
C ASN A 931 34.77 4.11 13.94
N ALA A 932 34.02 4.03 15.04
CA ALA A 932 33.94 2.90 15.94
C ALA A 932 33.46 1.64 15.19
N PHE A 933 32.46 1.79 14.31
CA PHE A 933 31.97 0.66 13.54
C PHE A 933 32.93 0.27 12.40
N ALA A 934 33.65 1.24 11.82
CA ALA A 934 34.75 0.96 10.89
C ALA A 934 35.83 0.09 11.54
N GLU A 935 36.22 0.38 12.78
CA GLU A 935 37.20 -0.41 13.52
C GLU A 935 36.73 -1.84 13.80
N ILE A 936 35.45 -2.04 14.13
CA ILE A 936 34.86 -3.38 14.29
C ILE A 936 34.99 -4.16 12.97
N TYR A 937 34.62 -3.56 11.85
CA TYR A 937 34.73 -4.19 10.53
C TYR A 937 36.18 -4.50 10.13
N ARG A 938 37.13 -3.59 10.43
CA ARG A 938 38.57 -3.82 10.21
C ARG A 938 39.08 -5.03 11.00
N ARG A 939 38.69 -5.16 12.26
CA ARG A 939 39.01 -6.34 13.10
C ARG A 939 38.42 -7.63 12.54
N ASN A 940 37.29 -7.54 11.83
CA ASN A 940 36.62 -8.69 11.21
C ASN A 940 37.10 -8.97 9.77
N GLY A 941 38.21 -8.37 9.33
CA GLY A 941 38.84 -8.69 8.05
C GLY A 941 38.43 -7.79 6.88
N ILE A 942 37.77 -6.65 7.13
CA ILE A 942 37.43 -5.66 6.09
C ILE A 942 38.31 -4.41 6.27
N PRO A 943 39.57 -4.41 5.77
CA PRO A 943 40.52 -3.31 6.03
C PRO A 943 40.20 -2.03 5.26
N GLN A 944 39.67 -2.16 4.03
CA GLN A 944 39.40 -1.06 3.10
C GLN A 944 37.97 -0.51 3.31
N ILE A 945 37.74 0.12 4.46
CA ILE A 945 36.46 0.71 4.83
C ILE A 945 36.61 2.21 5.11
N GLU A 946 35.75 3.00 4.46
CA GLU A 946 35.71 4.47 4.56
C GLU A 946 34.51 4.90 5.43
N VAL A 947 34.60 6.06 6.09
CA VAL A 947 33.54 6.55 6.97
C VAL A 947 32.82 7.73 6.32
N VAL A 948 31.52 7.58 6.09
CA VAL A 948 30.60 8.65 5.69
C VAL A 948 29.50 8.70 6.72
N ALA A 949 29.65 9.60 7.70
CA ALA A 949 28.71 9.72 8.81
C ALA A 949 27.31 10.10 8.31
N ASN A 950 26.27 9.65 9.02
CA ASN A 950 24.90 10.05 8.68
C ASN A 950 24.63 11.50 9.11
N GLY A 951 23.89 12.22 8.30
CA GLY A 951 23.39 13.55 8.61
C GLY A 951 22.01 13.51 9.27
N VAL A 952 21.69 14.55 10.06
CA VAL A 952 20.28 14.82 10.40
C VAL A 952 19.58 15.45 9.20
N SER A 953 18.31 15.13 8.99
CA SER A 953 17.52 15.62 7.84
C SER A 953 17.56 17.15 7.74
N SER A 954 17.83 17.67 6.55
CA SER A 954 17.83 19.10 6.23
C SER A 954 16.43 19.68 6.13
N ASP A 955 15.44 18.86 5.76
CA ASP A 955 14.04 19.26 5.58
C ASP A 955 13.32 19.54 6.90
N ILE A 956 13.93 19.08 8.01
CA ILE A 956 13.40 19.27 9.35
C ILE A 956 14.00 20.56 9.94
N PRO A 957 13.17 21.56 10.29
CA PRO A 957 13.63 22.73 11.01
C PRO A 957 13.84 22.37 12.49
N TRP A 958 15.04 21.88 12.82
CA TRP A 958 15.40 21.55 14.20
C TRP A 958 15.36 22.81 15.07
N THR A 959 14.32 22.90 15.90
CA THR A 959 14.10 24.04 16.80
C THR A 959 14.61 23.72 18.20
N GLN A 960 14.98 24.76 18.94
CA GLN A 960 15.47 24.58 20.31
C GLN A 960 14.40 24.06 21.25
N LYS A 961 14.83 23.23 22.20
CA LYS A 961 14.01 22.71 23.28
C LYS A 961 13.27 23.79 24.07
N ASP A 962 12.09 23.42 24.54
CA ASP A 962 11.24 24.24 25.41
C ASP A 962 10.58 23.35 26.47
N THR A 963 11.21 23.33 27.65
CA THR A 963 10.76 22.60 28.83
C THR A 963 10.34 23.57 29.95
N SER A 964 9.89 24.76 29.57
CA SER A 964 9.53 25.85 30.49
C SER A 964 8.32 25.54 31.38
N TYR A 965 7.52 24.54 31.00
CA TYR A 965 6.38 24.06 31.77
C TYR A 965 6.76 23.43 33.12
N THR A 966 8.02 23.02 33.30
CA THR A 966 8.51 22.37 34.53
C THR A 966 9.86 22.93 34.98
N LYS A 967 10.05 23.03 36.30
CA LYS A 967 11.34 23.40 36.90
C LYS A 967 12.31 22.21 36.99
N ARG A 968 11.83 20.97 36.82
CA ARG A 968 12.65 19.74 36.81
C ARG A 968 13.35 19.58 35.47
N VAL A 969 14.53 18.98 35.46
CA VAL A 969 15.19 18.58 34.21
C VAL A 969 14.43 17.38 33.62
N VAL A 970 14.00 17.51 32.37
CA VAL A 970 13.29 16.44 31.66
C VAL A 970 14.29 15.52 30.98
N CYS A 971 14.42 14.29 31.48
CA CYS A 971 15.31 13.28 30.95
C CYS A 971 14.55 12.35 29.99
N GLY A 972 14.92 12.35 28.71
CA GLY A 972 14.28 11.56 27.66
C GLY A 972 14.98 10.22 27.43
N HIS A 973 14.23 9.18 27.07
CA HIS A 973 14.77 7.93 26.51
C HIS A 973 14.00 7.54 25.25
N ILE A 974 14.72 7.40 24.13
CA ILE A 974 14.18 7.09 22.80
C ILE A 974 14.91 5.83 22.30
N GLY A 975 14.15 4.79 21.97
CA GLY A 975 14.72 3.48 21.62
C GLY A 975 13.85 2.28 22.01
N GLY A 976 12.74 2.51 22.73
CA GLY A 976 11.85 1.46 23.21
C GLY A 976 12.34 0.79 24.49
N MET A 977 11.51 -0.10 25.06
CA MET A 977 11.78 -0.75 26.34
C MET A 977 12.59 -2.05 26.18
N SER A 978 13.66 -2.00 25.39
CA SER A 978 14.53 -3.18 25.18
C SER A 978 15.76 -3.16 26.08
N GLU A 979 16.30 -4.34 26.37
CA GLU A 979 17.49 -4.50 27.19
C GLU A 979 18.72 -3.87 26.53
N HIS A 980 18.99 -4.19 25.27
CA HIS A 980 20.16 -3.69 24.54
C HIS A 980 20.18 -2.15 24.36
N LYS A 981 19.02 -1.46 24.40
CA LYS A 981 18.96 0.02 24.37
C LYS A 981 19.20 0.66 25.74
N GLY A 982 19.37 -0.14 26.79
CA GLY A 982 19.69 0.30 28.14
C GLY A 982 18.50 0.86 28.92
N TYR A 983 17.26 0.56 28.51
CA TYR A 983 16.05 1.01 29.22
C TYR A 983 16.02 0.53 30.68
N TYR A 984 16.21 -0.77 30.90
CA TYR A 984 16.20 -1.36 32.24
C TYR A 984 17.36 -0.85 33.09
N LEU A 985 18.53 -0.64 32.48
CA LEU A 985 19.70 -0.06 33.14
C LEU A 985 19.42 1.37 33.62
N LEU A 986 18.82 2.21 32.78
CA LEU A 986 18.40 3.56 33.15
C LEU A 986 17.35 3.54 34.26
N LYS A 987 16.34 2.68 34.14
CA LYS A 987 15.29 2.53 35.15
C LYS A 987 15.87 2.16 36.51
N GLU A 988 16.78 1.19 36.55
CA GLU A 988 17.44 0.77 37.79
C GLU A 988 18.27 1.90 38.39
N ALA A 989 19.07 2.61 37.57
CA ALA A 989 19.84 3.76 38.04
C ALA A 989 18.97 4.88 38.62
N VAL A 990 17.78 5.13 38.04
CA VAL A 990 16.80 6.10 38.59
C VAL A 990 16.20 5.60 39.90
N LEU A 991 15.82 4.32 39.97
CA LEU A 991 15.26 3.70 41.17
C LEU A 991 16.22 3.77 42.35
N GLN A 992 17.52 3.55 42.12
CA GLN A 992 18.54 3.61 43.16
C GLN A 992 18.96 5.03 43.53
N SER A 993 19.15 5.91 42.55
CA SER A 993 19.66 7.28 42.83
C SER A 993 18.59 8.27 43.30
N GLN A 994 17.31 8.03 42.99
CA GLN A 994 16.16 8.88 43.34
C GLN A 994 16.43 10.40 43.16
N PRO A 995 16.78 10.86 41.94
CA PRO A 995 17.14 12.26 41.68
C PRO A 995 15.96 13.20 41.92
N LYS A 996 16.13 14.18 42.81
CA LYS A 996 15.02 15.04 43.28
C LYS A 996 14.51 16.04 42.23
N ASN A 997 15.37 16.50 41.33
CA ASN A 997 15.07 17.57 40.37
C ASN A 997 14.88 17.07 38.93
N VAL A 998 14.51 15.81 38.76
CA VAL A 998 14.37 15.15 37.46
C VAL A 998 12.94 14.63 37.28
N GLU A 999 12.49 14.58 36.03
CA GLU A 999 11.36 13.80 35.53
C GLU A 999 11.78 13.06 34.25
N LEU A 1000 11.13 11.93 33.93
CA LEU A 1000 11.48 11.10 32.78
C LEU A 1000 10.39 11.17 31.70
N LEU A 1001 10.81 11.15 30.44
CA LEU A 1001 9.95 10.94 29.27
C LEU A 1001 10.48 9.72 28.51
N VAL A 1002 9.66 8.68 28.38
CA VAL A 1002 10.05 7.42 27.73
C VAL A 1002 9.17 7.17 26.52
N VAL A 1003 9.78 6.91 25.36
CA VAL A 1003 9.05 6.49 24.16
C VAL A 1003 8.90 4.97 24.17
N ASP A 1004 7.66 4.51 24.33
CA ASP A 1004 7.28 3.11 24.20
C ASP A 1004 6.83 2.81 22.77
N HIS A 1005 7.74 2.24 21.97
CA HIS A 1005 7.46 1.85 20.59
C HIS A 1005 6.43 0.72 20.46
N SER A 1006 5.93 0.12 21.54
CA SER A 1006 4.81 -0.83 21.49
C SER A 1006 3.43 -0.16 21.44
N LYS A 1007 3.36 1.15 21.63
CA LYS A 1007 2.13 1.93 21.71
C LYS A 1007 1.97 2.85 20.50
N GLU A 1008 0.72 3.08 20.10
CA GLU A 1008 0.37 3.94 18.96
C GLU A 1008 0.60 5.43 19.27
N GLU A 1009 0.67 6.25 18.22
CA GLU A 1009 0.80 7.71 18.34
C GLU A 1009 -0.37 8.31 19.14
N GLY A 1010 -0.05 9.27 20.02
CA GLY A 1010 -1.01 9.89 20.94
C GLY A 1010 -1.26 9.11 22.25
N TYR A 1011 -0.71 7.89 22.40
CA TYR A 1011 -0.68 7.23 23.71
C TYR A 1011 0.16 8.04 24.70
N GLU A 1012 -0.38 8.26 25.91
CA GLU A 1012 0.33 8.86 27.03
C GLU A 1012 -0.10 8.19 28.34
N GLN A 1013 0.87 7.79 29.16
CA GLN A 1013 0.66 7.26 30.50
C GLN A 1013 1.69 7.84 31.47
N GLN A 1014 1.21 8.42 32.57
CA GLN A 1014 2.06 8.87 33.65
C GLN A 1014 2.22 7.79 34.72
N SER A 1015 3.41 7.69 35.30
CA SER A 1015 3.80 6.71 36.31
C SER A 1015 4.90 7.28 37.23
N LEU A 1016 5.39 6.47 38.15
CA LEU A 1016 6.48 6.79 39.07
C LEU A 1016 7.54 5.69 39.09
N TRP A 1017 8.80 6.08 38.98
CA TRP A 1017 9.95 5.21 39.32
C TRP A 1017 10.45 5.60 40.71
N GLY A 1018 9.89 4.97 41.74
CA GLY A 1018 10.05 5.41 43.12
C GLY A 1018 9.33 6.74 43.34
N LYS A 1019 10.08 7.83 43.53
CA LYS A 1019 9.55 9.20 43.69
C LYS A 1019 9.72 10.07 42.44
N VAL A 1020 10.30 9.52 41.37
CA VAL A 1020 10.59 10.26 40.13
C VAL A 1020 9.40 10.13 39.17
N PRO A 1021 8.79 11.24 38.72
CA PRO A 1021 7.74 11.22 37.70
C PRO A 1021 8.24 10.66 36.37
N VAL A 1022 7.44 9.81 35.73
CA VAL A 1022 7.75 9.21 34.42
C VAL A 1022 6.54 9.32 33.53
N THR A 1023 6.72 9.84 32.32
CA THR A 1023 5.69 9.89 31.27
C THR A 1023 6.09 8.95 30.14
N PHE A 1024 5.29 7.91 29.92
CA PHE A 1024 5.39 7.05 28.76
C PHE A 1024 4.55 7.63 27.64
N ILE A 1025 5.12 7.73 26.44
CA ILE A 1025 4.38 8.09 25.23
C ILE A 1025 4.52 7.00 24.17
N GLY A 1026 3.57 6.93 23.24
CA GLY A 1026 3.67 6.01 22.12
C GLY A 1026 4.62 6.46 21.02
N ARG A 1027 4.58 5.77 19.88
CA ARG A 1027 5.34 6.12 18.67
C ARG A 1027 5.06 7.56 18.26
N VAL A 1028 6.07 8.22 17.71
CA VAL A 1028 5.95 9.59 17.20
C VAL A 1028 6.26 9.55 15.71
N SER A 1029 5.38 10.13 14.90
CA SER A 1029 5.61 10.28 13.47
C SER A 1029 6.82 11.18 13.20
N GLN A 1030 7.40 11.12 11.99
CA GLN A 1030 8.52 12.02 11.66
C GLN A 1030 8.12 13.50 11.75
N LYS A 1031 6.86 13.85 11.45
CA LYS A 1031 6.37 15.22 11.61
C LYS A 1031 6.37 15.68 13.08
N GLY A 1032 6.09 14.77 14.01
CA GLY A 1032 6.06 15.05 15.45
C GLY A 1032 7.42 14.93 16.16
N ILE A 1033 8.48 14.51 15.47
CA ILE A 1033 9.76 14.20 16.13
C ILE A 1033 10.42 15.44 16.77
N ILE A 1034 10.26 16.61 16.15
CA ILE A 1034 10.75 17.87 16.72
C ILE A 1034 10.03 18.15 18.04
N ASP A 1035 8.72 18.03 18.08
CA ASP A 1035 7.93 18.28 19.29
C ASP A 1035 8.28 17.33 20.42
N LEU A 1036 8.69 16.10 20.09
CA LEU A 1036 9.25 15.17 21.07
C LEU A 1036 10.57 15.70 21.65
N TYR A 1037 11.56 15.99 20.82
CA TYR A 1037 12.86 16.49 21.31
C TYR A 1037 12.73 17.81 22.04
N ARG A 1038 11.77 18.66 21.65
CA ARG A 1038 11.52 19.94 22.32
C ARG A 1038 11.12 19.76 23.79
N LYS A 1039 10.52 18.64 24.14
CA LYS A 1039 10.09 18.31 25.50
C LYS A 1039 11.22 17.70 26.35
N ILE A 1040 12.44 17.57 25.82
CA ILE A 1040 13.56 16.90 26.49
C ILE A 1040 14.66 17.92 26.80
N ASP A 1041 15.18 17.89 28.04
CA ASP A 1041 16.38 18.65 28.43
C ASP A 1041 17.66 17.84 28.22
N VAL A 1042 17.61 16.55 28.59
CA VAL A 1042 18.73 15.60 28.51
C VAL A 1042 18.25 14.28 27.91
N LEU A 1043 18.79 13.85 26.77
CA LEU A 1043 18.56 12.51 26.23
C LEU A 1043 19.51 11.49 26.88
N PHE A 1044 18.96 10.40 27.39
CA PHE A 1044 19.71 9.21 27.81
C PHE A 1044 19.68 8.15 26.71
N ALA A 1045 20.85 7.88 26.14
CA ALA A 1045 21.10 6.82 25.17
C ALA A 1045 22.19 5.84 25.69
N PRO A 1046 21.91 5.09 26.78
CA PRO A 1046 22.89 4.22 27.44
C PRO A 1046 22.95 2.83 26.80
N SER A 1047 23.03 2.77 25.47
CA SER A 1047 22.99 1.51 24.72
C SER A 1047 24.07 0.54 25.21
N MET A 1048 23.65 -0.70 25.45
CA MET A 1048 24.49 -1.80 25.95
C MET A 1048 25.08 -2.66 24.82
N TRP A 1049 25.04 -2.19 23.58
CA TRP A 1049 25.67 -2.83 22.43
C TRP A 1049 26.44 -1.82 21.58
N PRO A 1050 27.35 -2.26 20.68
CA PRO A 1050 28.08 -1.38 19.77
C PRO A 1050 27.16 -0.87 18.66
N GLU A 1051 26.43 0.19 18.98
CA GLU A 1051 25.50 0.80 18.05
C GLU A 1051 26.24 1.33 16.82
N SER A 1052 25.78 1.03 15.61
CA SER A 1052 26.48 1.46 14.39
C SER A 1052 26.55 2.98 14.25
N PHE A 1053 25.50 3.68 14.67
CA PHE A 1053 25.41 5.14 14.67
C PHE A 1053 24.41 5.67 15.69
N GLY A 1054 24.54 6.93 16.10
CA GLY A 1054 23.58 7.61 16.98
C GLY A 1054 22.80 8.70 16.25
N LEU A 1055 21.71 8.35 15.56
CA LEU A 1055 20.79 9.37 15.02
C LEU A 1055 20.10 10.12 16.16
N VAL A 1056 19.55 9.38 17.14
CA VAL A 1056 18.82 9.98 18.27
C VAL A 1056 19.66 10.97 19.07
N THR A 1057 20.96 10.69 19.25
CA THR A 1057 21.87 11.59 19.97
C THR A 1057 22.14 12.87 19.19
N ARG A 1058 22.33 12.77 17.87
CA ARG A 1058 22.56 13.93 16.99
C ARG A 1058 21.31 14.79 16.81
N GLU A 1059 20.14 14.20 16.71
CA GLU A 1059 18.86 14.90 16.65
C GLU A 1059 18.54 15.65 17.95
N ALA A 1060 18.84 15.02 19.09
CA ALA A 1060 18.71 15.65 20.40
C ALA A 1060 19.64 16.87 20.49
N VAL A 1061 20.91 16.74 20.09
CA VAL A 1061 21.86 17.87 20.04
C VAL A 1061 21.38 18.94 19.07
N ALA A 1062 20.85 18.58 17.90
CA ALA A 1062 20.31 19.53 16.92
C ALA A 1062 19.13 20.35 17.48
N SER A 1063 18.41 19.79 18.46
CA SER A 1063 17.33 20.47 19.20
C SER A 1063 17.81 21.18 20.48
N GLY A 1064 19.12 21.23 20.74
CA GLY A 1064 19.69 21.84 21.96
C GLY A 1064 19.57 20.99 23.23
N CYS A 1065 19.27 19.70 23.11
CA CYS A 1065 19.28 18.78 24.24
C CYS A 1065 20.71 18.43 24.63
N TRP A 1066 20.95 18.24 25.92
CA TRP A 1066 22.16 17.56 26.37
C TRP A 1066 22.02 16.05 26.13
N VAL A 1067 23.12 15.32 26.01
CA VAL A 1067 23.08 13.86 25.80
C VAL A 1067 23.94 13.14 26.82
N VAL A 1068 23.44 12.04 27.37
CA VAL A 1068 24.23 11.01 28.05
C VAL A 1068 24.26 9.80 27.14
N ALA A 1069 25.38 9.56 26.48
CA ALA A 1069 25.56 8.48 25.51
C ALA A 1069 26.54 7.43 26.03
N SER A 1070 26.34 6.17 25.64
CA SER A 1070 27.34 5.14 25.93
C SER A 1070 28.62 5.34 25.11
N ASN A 1071 29.74 4.81 25.61
CA ASN A 1071 31.02 4.75 24.90
C ASN A 1071 31.11 3.56 23.92
N MET A 1072 29.98 2.91 23.61
CA MET A 1072 29.96 1.70 22.77
C MET A 1072 29.45 2.03 21.37
N GLY A 1073 30.26 1.71 20.36
CA GLY A 1073 29.95 2.03 18.96
C GLY A 1073 29.91 3.53 18.66
N GLY A 1074 29.12 3.90 17.65
CA GLY A 1074 28.99 5.25 17.09
C GLY A 1074 27.98 6.18 17.79
N ILE A 1075 27.33 5.73 18.88
CA ILE A 1075 26.25 6.50 19.54
C ILE A 1075 26.76 7.76 20.25
N GLY A 1076 27.97 7.70 20.80
CA GLY A 1076 28.62 8.78 21.56
C GLY A 1076 29.69 9.57 20.79
N GLU A 1077 29.98 9.24 19.52
CA GLU A 1077 31.12 9.84 18.79
C GLU A 1077 31.05 11.37 18.63
N ASP A 1078 29.86 11.92 18.37
CA ASP A 1078 29.67 13.37 18.22
C ASP A 1078 29.43 14.08 19.56
N ILE A 1079 29.50 13.34 20.67
CA ILE A 1079 29.29 13.89 22.02
C ILE A 1079 30.62 14.34 22.61
N VAL A 1080 30.77 15.66 22.73
CA VAL A 1080 31.91 16.33 23.34
C VAL A 1080 31.61 16.61 24.80
N GLN A 1081 32.40 15.99 25.68
CA GLN A 1081 32.30 16.10 27.13
C GLN A 1081 32.13 17.56 27.58
N ASN A 1082 31.12 17.81 28.41
CA ASN A 1082 30.76 19.12 28.98
C ASN A 1082 30.34 20.22 27.99
N LYS A 1083 30.33 19.97 26.67
CA LYS A 1083 29.85 20.93 25.66
C LYS A 1083 28.44 20.63 25.19
N ASN A 1084 28.21 19.38 24.78
CA ASN A 1084 26.89 18.93 24.32
C ASN A 1084 26.40 17.65 25.01
N GLY A 1085 27.24 17.03 25.85
CA GLY A 1085 26.83 15.87 26.62
C GLY A 1085 27.94 15.24 27.43
N TYR A 1086 27.71 13.97 27.79
CA TYR A 1086 28.58 13.11 28.57
C TYR A 1086 28.63 11.73 27.93
N VAL A 1087 29.83 11.27 27.60
CA VAL A 1087 30.06 9.88 27.18
C VAL A 1087 30.41 9.06 28.42
N VAL A 1088 29.68 7.97 28.64
CA VAL A 1088 29.81 7.12 29.83
C VAL A 1088 29.90 5.65 29.46
N GLU A 1089 30.50 4.83 30.32
CA GLU A 1089 30.35 3.38 30.22
C GLU A 1089 28.90 3.01 30.58
N PRO A 1090 28.22 2.12 29.82
CA PRO A 1090 26.82 1.77 30.06
C PRO A 1090 26.70 0.78 31.22
N ASN A 1091 27.02 1.24 32.42
CA ASN A 1091 26.80 0.51 33.67
C ASN A 1091 26.03 1.37 34.68
N GLN A 1092 25.45 0.72 35.69
CA GLN A 1092 24.56 1.36 36.63
C GLN A 1092 25.25 2.51 37.39
N SER A 1093 26.49 2.30 37.84
CA SER A 1093 27.24 3.29 38.62
C SER A 1093 27.48 4.60 37.85
N MET A 1094 27.82 4.50 36.57
CA MET A 1094 28.05 5.67 35.72
C MET A 1094 26.75 6.42 35.42
N LEU A 1095 25.63 5.72 35.19
CA LEU A 1095 24.33 6.38 35.00
C LEU A 1095 23.85 7.07 36.28
N GLU A 1096 24.05 6.46 37.45
CA GLU A 1096 23.75 7.10 38.74
C GLU A 1096 24.58 8.38 38.95
N ALA A 1097 25.87 8.35 38.58
CA ALA A 1097 26.74 9.52 38.66
C ALA A 1097 26.26 10.64 37.71
N ALA A 1098 25.89 10.29 36.48
CA ALA A 1098 25.31 11.24 35.52
C ALA A 1098 24.00 11.85 36.04
N LEU A 1099 23.08 11.03 36.55
CA LEU A 1099 21.80 11.48 37.12
C LEU A 1099 22.02 12.41 38.33
N LYS A 1100 22.96 12.10 39.22
CA LYS A 1100 23.33 12.96 40.36
C LYS A 1100 23.89 14.31 39.88
N HIS A 1101 24.78 14.30 38.89
CA HIS A 1101 25.35 15.52 38.31
C HIS A 1101 24.27 16.41 37.67
N ILE A 1102 23.38 15.80 36.87
CA ILE A 1102 22.27 16.49 36.21
C ILE A 1102 21.29 17.08 37.23
N SER A 1103 20.91 16.29 38.23
CA SER A 1103 20.02 16.73 39.32
C SER A 1103 20.63 17.86 40.16
N GLY A 1104 21.96 17.92 40.27
CA GLY A 1104 22.68 18.99 40.97
C GLY A 1104 22.93 20.25 40.14
N SER A 1105 22.80 20.18 38.81
CA SER A 1105 23.18 21.26 37.88
C SER A 1105 22.01 21.65 36.96
N VAL A 1106 20.84 21.92 37.55
CA VAL A 1106 19.58 22.16 36.82
C VAL A 1106 19.70 23.29 35.80
N ALA A 1107 20.25 24.44 36.19
CA ALA A 1107 20.36 25.60 35.30
C ALA A 1107 21.17 25.32 34.02
N LYS A 1108 22.26 24.54 34.15
CA LYS A 1108 23.09 24.13 33.00
C LYS A 1108 22.29 23.24 32.04
N HIS A 1109 21.63 22.20 32.55
CA HIS A 1109 20.94 21.22 31.70
C HIS A 1109 19.61 21.72 31.13
N LYS A 1110 18.99 22.71 31.78
CA LYS A 1110 17.85 23.48 31.23
C LYS A 1110 18.27 24.41 30.10
N SER A 1111 19.50 24.95 30.13
CA SER A 1111 20.00 25.73 29.00
C SER A 1111 20.31 24.83 27.78
N PRO A 1112 20.14 25.34 26.54
CA PRO A 1112 20.54 24.61 25.34
C PRO A 1112 22.01 24.18 25.37
N SER A 1113 22.30 22.98 24.88
CA SER A 1113 23.67 22.50 24.63
C SER A 1113 24.33 23.25 23.46
N ASN A 1114 25.65 23.13 23.30
CA ASN A 1114 26.33 23.66 22.11
C ASN A 1114 25.97 22.83 20.87
N THR A 1115 25.49 23.49 19.81
CA THR A 1115 25.01 22.88 18.55
C THR A 1115 25.96 23.06 17.36
N GLU A 1116 27.19 23.57 17.56
CA GLU A 1116 28.13 23.93 16.47
C GLU A 1116 28.55 22.74 15.58
N VAL A 1117 28.47 21.50 16.08
CA VAL A 1117 28.77 20.29 15.31
C VAL A 1117 27.46 19.70 14.79
N ARG A 1118 27.00 20.13 13.62
CA ARG A 1118 25.81 19.56 12.97
C ARG A 1118 26.11 19.13 11.54
N ARG A 1119 26.24 17.82 11.35
CA ARG A 1119 26.24 17.20 10.01
C ARG A 1119 24.80 17.06 9.51
N THR A 1120 24.54 17.46 8.27
CA THR A 1120 23.21 17.40 7.65
C THR A 1120 23.16 16.36 6.53
N SER A 1121 21.97 15.90 6.16
CA SER A 1121 21.77 15.03 4.99
C SER A 1121 22.35 15.66 3.73
N ALA A 1122 22.25 16.98 3.54
CA ALA A 1122 22.84 17.68 2.41
C ALA A 1122 24.37 17.52 2.35
N SER A 1123 25.06 17.66 3.49
CA SER A 1123 26.52 17.46 3.55
C SER A 1123 26.92 16.00 3.29
N GLN A 1124 26.13 15.04 3.78
CA GLN A 1124 26.33 13.62 3.51
C GLN A 1124 26.12 13.30 2.02
N ALA A 1125 25.05 13.81 1.42
CA ALA A 1125 24.74 13.62 0.01
C ALA A 1125 25.82 14.21 -0.90
N ALA A 1126 26.39 15.37 -0.54
CA ALA A 1126 27.52 15.95 -1.26
C ALA A 1126 28.76 15.04 -1.27
N GLU A 1127 29.13 14.45 -0.12
CA GLU A 1127 30.23 13.49 -0.05
C GLU A 1127 29.94 12.21 -0.85
N LEU A 1128 28.72 11.68 -0.76
CA LEU A 1128 28.30 10.52 -1.53
C LEU A 1128 28.33 10.79 -3.04
N GLN A 1129 27.89 11.97 -3.48
CA GLN A 1129 27.96 12.38 -4.88
C GLN A 1129 29.40 12.40 -5.38
N GLN A 1130 30.35 12.94 -4.60
CA GLN A 1130 31.77 12.93 -4.97
C GLN A 1130 32.31 11.49 -5.11
N ILE A 1131 31.93 10.60 -4.19
CA ILE A 1131 32.28 9.17 -4.26
C ILE A 1131 31.68 8.53 -5.51
N TYR A 1132 30.42 8.82 -5.85
CA TYR A 1132 29.77 8.30 -7.05
C TYR A 1132 30.56 8.67 -8.29
N PHE A 1133 30.98 9.93 -8.45
CA PHE A 1133 31.75 10.35 -9.63
C PHE A 1133 33.18 9.78 -9.65
N ALA A 1134 33.84 9.63 -8.50
CA ALA A 1134 35.17 9.03 -8.41
C ALA A 1134 35.20 7.53 -8.81
N ILE A 1135 34.09 6.81 -8.65
CA ILE A 1135 33.95 5.41 -9.09
C ILE A 1135 33.66 5.41 -10.60
N GLY A 1136 34.71 5.33 -11.42
CA GLY A 1136 34.61 5.23 -12.89
C GLY A 1136 35.76 5.91 -13.62
N GLU A 1137 36.26 7.05 -13.11
CA GLU A 1137 37.38 7.77 -13.73
C GLU A 1137 38.70 6.97 -13.73
N ARG A 1138 38.89 6.07 -12.76
CA ARG A 1138 40.06 5.18 -12.69
C ARG A 1138 40.13 4.09 -13.78
N LEU A 1139 39.04 3.81 -14.51
CA LEU A 1139 39.08 2.83 -15.59
C LEU A 1139 39.65 3.39 -16.89
N VAL A 1140 39.56 4.71 -17.11
CA VAL A 1140 40.06 5.37 -18.33
C VAL A 1140 41.60 5.44 -18.36
N GLU A 1141 42.26 5.63 -17.21
CA GLU A 1141 43.74 5.66 -17.15
C GLU A 1141 44.40 4.27 -17.30
N PHE A 1142 43.65 3.17 -17.12
CA PHE A 1142 44.17 1.81 -17.27
C PHE A 1142 44.00 1.22 -18.67
N GLU A 1143 43.14 1.80 -19.53
CA GLU A 1143 43.04 1.40 -20.94
C GLU A 1143 44.05 2.12 -21.85
N ASP A 1144 44.49 3.34 -21.49
CA ASP A 1144 45.55 4.06 -22.21
C ASP A 1144 46.99 3.64 -21.83
N SER A 1145 47.16 2.65 -20.96
CA SER A 1145 48.48 2.15 -20.50
C SER A 1145 48.75 0.66 -20.75
N LYS A 1146 48.02 0.02 -21.68
CA LYS A 1146 48.31 -1.34 -22.16
C LYS A 1146 48.60 -1.42 -23.65
#